data_AF-A0A2T0N3W7-F1
#
_entry.id   AF-A0A2T0N3W7-F1
#
_cell.length_a   1.000
_cell.length_b   1.000
_cell.length_c   1.000
_cell.angle_alpha   90.00
_cell.angle_beta   90.00
_cell.angle_gamma   90.00
#
_symmetry.space_group_name_H-M   'P 1'
#
loop_
_entity.id
_entity.type
_entity.pdbx_description
1 polymer ?
#
loop_
_entity_poly.entity_id
_entity_poly.type
_entity_poly.pdbx_seq_one_letter_code
_entity_poly.pdbx_strand_id
1 'polypeptide(L)'
;MSWQGNMQCIVMNNTGGPITNVSVAHTWNATQSVSVGELAQGDVILTPFSIETGSGGSDLWTISCVDASGENWVRSGKQCDVEEEDYDSGEAVRVTFGPLTDGWSVIMPVSSSCTDNYYTDNGPARLDDSLPYSAMAEIIVATALGFVPEAGNLLSGLVYLFWQPALSGVSPWTQIVQQTAQMIDQKIEQNIYQNVADTLTGLQNNITDYVQAAATTPPDNSVTAGYWITTDALFDNELPSFQQGGYEVNLLPLFAQAANLHLVLLRDGVLFGPSWGWDESWMQKVQTKLTDKTKSYTDYANKYCQQGYEQITKSTTRDDHACEPFASVNRYVRLMTLGVTDFLQVWPYLDPTKYPDPVTPYLDREIYSDPQGSCDNSGPIELASPPTLPIAQIAVWGGDRIDAAQLTYPGGGGPGGVTQTPRMGAAGGGSPQPPRGGVFDLTNSSQVVVAEGLSGDVVNALSFTFADGTATDQLGGGYPGGGSFSFSYPGEYMSRLHINGVSDYYGTADCVVFGFKYHSFGQLMSITWDGTAWSADNPVGGIATSAAPALGTFNGSLYCLYQGDLDASLRYTVFDGTSWSAEQQVPGAGLTASPAVAEFDGRLYVAHQGAGPDYALWCSVFDGTSWQADTNVPQVGLTAGPSLAVYDGSLYCFHQGAGLDDLGQLWYIRNDGSAWQHPDTRISGVRMTGRPSAVVYEDQLYCFYQGAGSGQPGGDGHLWYVRFDGGAWSSPQQVSNVGITGSPEAVVYDGAICVLHKGWENMPGAPLWYSVFDGNTWQPDAQLPNASGASGPAAAVLGDVLYCLYQSPGQAPSLDAARILYVSAPNPVELDRLAGLPGFRLPPAQLSDLATRENWAGLRADHWSTVNARRHPRPTEG
;
A
#
# COMPACT_ATOMS: atom_id res chain seq x y z
N MET A 1 -48.86 8.96 -20.79
CA MET A 1 -50.03 9.66 -20.23
C MET A 1 -49.49 10.62 -19.15
N SER A 2 -50.10 11.79 -18.95
CA SER A 2 -49.73 12.75 -17.92
C SER A 2 -50.83 12.84 -16.87
N TRP A 3 -50.47 12.86 -15.60
CA TRP A 3 -51.41 12.99 -14.49
C TRP A 3 -50.93 14.07 -13.51
N GLN A 4 -51.88 14.82 -12.95
CA GLN A 4 -51.65 15.79 -11.87
C GLN A 4 -52.32 15.28 -10.60
N GLY A 5 -51.58 15.28 -9.50
CA GLY A 5 -52.03 14.73 -8.22
C GLY A 5 -51.67 15.63 -7.05
N ASN A 6 -52.48 15.57 -5.98
CA ASN A 6 -52.15 16.18 -4.70
C ASN A 6 -51.62 15.10 -3.77
N MET A 7 -50.41 15.31 -3.25
CA MET A 7 -49.80 14.50 -2.19
C MET A 7 -49.59 15.34 -0.93
N GLN A 8 -49.08 14.72 0.11
CA GLN A 8 -48.55 15.43 1.27
C GLN A 8 -47.02 15.36 1.25
N CYS A 9 -46.37 16.39 1.78
CA CYS A 9 -44.92 16.47 1.94
C CYS A 9 -44.61 16.66 3.43
N ILE A 10 -43.79 15.77 3.99
CA ILE A 10 -43.20 15.93 5.32
C ILE A 10 -41.85 16.61 5.14
N VAL A 11 -41.65 17.75 5.77
CA VAL A 11 -40.39 18.50 5.77
C VAL A 11 -39.77 18.44 7.15
N MET A 12 -38.53 17.96 7.25
CA MET A 12 -37.81 17.77 8.52
C MET A 12 -36.53 18.61 8.55
N ASN A 13 -36.23 19.26 9.68
CA ASN A 13 -34.98 20.00 9.88
C ASN A 13 -34.01 19.29 10.84
N ASN A 14 -32.92 18.75 10.31
CA ASN A 14 -31.80 18.12 11.04
C ASN A 14 -30.45 18.85 10.81
N THR A 15 -30.47 20.12 10.42
CA THR A 15 -29.28 20.90 10.02
C THR A 15 -28.31 21.26 11.15
N GLY A 16 -28.70 21.03 12.41
CA GLY A 16 -27.95 21.47 13.59
C GLY A 16 -28.30 22.90 14.07
N GLY A 17 -29.21 23.59 13.39
CA GLY A 17 -29.72 24.92 13.77
C GLY A 17 -31.09 25.24 13.14
N PRO A 18 -31.72 26.38 13.46
CA PRO A 18 -32.96 26.79 12.83
C PRO A 18 -32.74 27.21 11.37
N ILE A 19 -33.73 26.95 10.51
CA ILE A 19 -33.74 27.36 9.10
C ILE A 19 -35.03 28.12 8.78
N THR A 20 -34.97 29.04 7.81
CA THR A 20 -36.08 29.88 7.36
C THR A 20 -36.22 29.83 5.84
N ASN A 21 -37.30 30.41 5.28
CA ASN A 21 -37.58 30.42 3.83
C ASN A 21 -37.45 29.05 3.16
N VAL A 22 -37.95 28.02 3.84
CA VAL A 22 -37.85 26.64 3.37
C VAL A 22 -38.78 26.45 2.18
N SER A 23 -38.28 25.95 1.05
CA SER A 23 -39.08 25.65 -0.12
C SER A 23 -38.72 24.29 -0.70
N VAL A 24 -39.73 23.55 -1.13
CA VAL A 24 -39.61 22.30 -1.87
C VAL A 24 -40.44 22.45 -3.13
N ALA A 25 -39.89 22.08 -4.28
CA ALA A 25 -40.57 22.15 -5.55
C ALA A 25 -40.26 20.92 -6.41
N HIS A 26 -41.24 20.54 -7.23
CA HIS A 26 -41.14 19.49 -8.23
C HIS A 26 -41.53 20.06 -9.59
N THR A 27 -40.78 19.70 -10.62
CA THR A 27 -40.93 20.22 -11.98
C THR A 27 -40.79 19.08 -12.96
N TRP A 28 -41.83 18.88 -13.77
CA TRP A 28 -41.82 17.99 -14.92
C TRP A 28 -42.18 18.77 -16.19
N ASN A 29 -43.43 19.25 -16.30
CA ASN A 29 -43.86 20.22 -17.32
C ASN A 29 -44.23 21.59 -16.75
N ALA A 30 -44.66 21.63 -15.48
CA ALA A 30 -44.84 22.85 -14.71
C ALA A 30 -44.23 22.66 -13.32
N THR A 31 -43.71 23.75 -12.74
CA THR A 31 -43.17 23.74 -11.38
C THR A 31 -44.30 23.87 -10.37
N GLN A 32 -44.36 22.92 -9.45
CA GLN A 32 -45.21 22.96 -8.27
C GLN A 32 -44.33 23.10 -7.04
N SER A 33 -44.68 23.98 -6.11
CA SER A 33 -43.85 24.28 -4.95
C SER A 33 -44.67 24.44 -3.68
N VAL A 34 -44.08 24.04 -2.55
CA VAL A 34 -44.55 24.39 -1.22
C VAL A 34 -43.46 25.18 -0.49
N SER A 35 -43.89 26.12 0.34
CA SER A 35 -43.01 26.87 1.23
C SER A 35 -43.43 26.63 2.67
N VAL A 36 -42.44 26.41 3.51
CA VAL A 36 -42.59 26.26 4.96
C VAL A 36 -41.90 27.46 5.61
N GLY A 37 -42.43 27.90 6.75
CA GLY A 37 -41.89 29.04 7.50
C GLY A 37 -40.55 28.72 8.17
N GLU A 38 -40.35 29.25 9.37
CA GLU A 38 -39.19 28.86 10.19
C GLU A 38 -39.36 27.44 10.73
N LEU A 39 -38.30 26.64 10.65
CA LEU A 39 -38.20 25.30 11.24
C LEU A 39 -37.05 25.29 12.25
N ALA A 40 -37.34 25.02 13.52
CA ALA A 40 -36.30 24.76 14.51
C ALA A 40 -35.64 23.40 14.27
N GLN A 41 -34.47 23.17 14.88
CA GLN A 41 -33.81 21.88 14.81
C GLN A 41 -34.70 20.78 15.42
N GLY A 42 -34.89 19.70 14.68
CA GLY A 42 -35.76 18.57 15.03
C GLY A 42 -37.22 18.76 14.65
N ASP A 43 -37.61 19.91 14.08
CA ASP A 43 -38.99 20.14 13.66
C ASP A 43 -39.37 19.29 12.44
N VAL A 44 -40.63 18.85 12.44
CA VAL A 44 -41.25 18.08 11.36
C VAL A 44 -42.59 18.73 11.02
N ILE A 45 -42.76 19.17 9.78
CA ILE A 45 -44.00 19.77 9.28
C ILE A 45 -44.55 18.96 8.12
N LEU A 46 -45.84 18.59 8.22
CA LEU A 46 -46.61 18.01 7.14
C LEU A 46 -47.35 19.13 6.40
N THR A 47 -47.16 19.24 5.09
CA THR A 47 -47.77 20.29 4.26
C THR A 47 -48.32 19.70 2.96
N PRO A 48 -49.44 20.21 2.41
CA PRO A 48 -49.92 19.78 1.09
C PRO A 48 -48.89 20.06 0.00
N PHE A 49 -48.70 19.13 -0.92
CA PHE A 49 -47.73 19.26 -2.01
C PHE A 49 -48.32 18.69 -3.30
N SER A 50 -48.50 19.54 -4.30
CA SER A 50 -49.00 19.14 -5.61
C SER A 50 -47.83 18.71 -6.50
N ILE A 51 -48.02 17.68 -7.31
CA ILE A 51 -47.03 17.24 -8.30
C ILE A 51 -47.70 16.96 -9.65
N GLU A 52 -46.92 17.12 -10.71
CA GLU A 52 -47.31 16.80 -12.08
C GLU A 52 -46.27 15.85 -12.65
N THR A 53 -46.72 14.72 -13.21
CA THR A 53 -45.84 13.66 -13.73
C THR A 53 -46.43 13.02 -14.98
N GLY A 54 -45.62 12.26 -15.72
CA GLY A 54 -46.09 11.48 -16.86
C GLY A 54 -44.99 10.89 -17.74
N SER A 55 -45.40 10.22 -18.80
CA SER A 55 -44.47 9.49 -19.67
C SER A 55 -43.59 10.40 -20.55
N GLY A 56 -42.27 10.30 -20.43
CA GLY A 56 -41.30 10.84 -21.42
C GLY A 56 -40.59 12.14 -21.05
N GLY A 57 -40.67 12.60 -19.80
CA GLY A 57 -39.88 13.73 -19.27
C GLY A 57 -39.15 13.34 -17.98
N SER A 58 -38.22 14.18 -17.51
CA SER A 58 -37.48 13.95 -16.25
C SER A 58 -38.12 14.70 -15.09
N ASP A 59 -38.30 14.03 -13.96
CA ASP A 59 -38.79 14.63 -12.72
C ASP A 59 -37.66 15.39 -12.03
N LEU A 60 -37.75 16.72 -12.03
CA LEU A 60 -36.77 17.62 -11.44
C LEU A 60 -37.28 18.17 -10.12
N TRP A 61 -36.41 18.20 -9.12
CA TRP A 61 -36.71 18.71 -7.80
C TRP A 61 -35.87 19.95 -7.51
N THR A 62 -36.45 20.89 -6.77
CA THR A 62 -35.77 22.09 -6.28
C THR A 62 -36.05 22.29 -4.80
N ILE A 63 -35.01 22.36 -3.98
CA ILE A 63 -35.13 22.51 -2.52
C ILE A 63 -34.27 23.67 -2.06
N SER A 64 -34.79 24.48 -1.14
CA SER A 64 -34.06 25.63 -0.60
C SER A 64 -34.40 25.95 0.85
N CYS A 65 -33.48 26.62 1.54
CA CYS A 65 -33.72 27.28 2.83
C CYS A 65 -32.69 28.41 3.06
N VAL A 66 -32.83 29.10 4.19
CA VAL A 66 -31.87 30.09 4.71
C VAL A 66 -31.49 29.68 6.12
N ASP A 67 -30.19 29.52 6.38
CA ASP A 67 -29.72 29.07 7.69
C ASP A 67 -29.67 30.19 8.74
N ALA A 68 -29.27 29.83 9.96
CA ALA A 68 -29.15 30.74 11.09
C ALA A 68 -28.05 31.83 10.89
N SER A 69 -27.11 31.64 9.96
CA SER A 69 -26.09 32.63 9.59
C SER A 69 -26.60 33.64 8.55
N GLY A 70 -27.74 33.35 7.91
CA GLY A 70 -28.35 34.15 6.85
C GLY A 70 -27.90 33.75 5.45
N GLU A 71 -27.23 32.60 5.30
CA GLU A 71 -26.81 32.06 4.01
C GLU A 71 -27.97 31.35 3.30
N ASN A 72 -28.12 31.59 2.00
CA ASN A 72 -29.16 30.98 1.18
C ASN A 72 -28.64 29.66 0.60
N TRP A 73 -29.37 28.59 0.85
CA TRP A 73 -29.10 27.26 0.31
C TRP A 73 -30.19 26.91 -0.70
N VAL A 74 -29.83 26.60 -1.95
CA VAL A 74 -30.78 26.27 -3.03
C VAL A 74 -30.15 25.20 -3.92
N ARG A 75 -30.93 24.19 -4.33
CA ARG A 75 -30.46 23.20 -5.33
C ARG A 75 -31.59 22.71 -6.22
N SER A 76 -31.31 22.51 -7.50
CA SER A 76 -32.26 22.04 -8.54
C SER A 76 -31.65 20.92 -9.38
N GLY A 77 -32.35 19.81 -9.60
CA GLY A 77 -31.87 18.70 -10.45
C GLY A 77 -32.77 17.45 -10.42
N LYS A 78 -32.42 16.42 -11.19
CA LYS A 78 -33.10 15.11 -11.10
C LYS A 78 -32.74 14.46 -9.76
N GLN A 79 -33.73 13.99 -9.00
CA GLN A 79 -33.52 13.39 -7.68
C GLN A 79 -34.22 12.04 -7.60
N CYS A 80 -35.55 12.08 -7.54
CA CYS A 80 -36.43 10.92 -7.49
C CYS A 80 -37.43 11.02 -8.63
N ASP A 81 -37.63 9.92 -9.34
CA ASP A 81 -38.78 9.80 -10.24
C ASP A 81 -40.02 9.50 -9.37
N VAL A 82 -41.12 10.20 -9.62
CA VAL A 82 -42.38 9.95 -8.92
C VAL A 82 -43.20 9.00 -9.78
N GLU A 83 -43.48 7.82 -9.24
CA GLU A 83 -44.22 6.78 -9.94
C GLU A 83 -45.71 6.78 -9.54
N GLU A 84 -46.54 6.14 -10.36
CA GLU A 84 -47.98 6.02 -10.10
C GLU A 84 -48.28 5.35 -8.75
N GLU A 85 -47.42 4.42 -8.32
CA GLU A 85 -47.52 3.73 -7.03
C GLU A 85 -47.30 4.63 -5.80
N ASP A 86 -46.52 5.70 -5.93
CA ASP A 86 -46.34 6.69 -4.85
C ASP A 86 -47.61 7.46 -4.60
N TYR A 87 -48.30 7.83 -5.69
CA TYR A 87 -49.56 8.55 -5.62
C TYR A 87 -50.66 7.68 -5.02
N ASP A 88 -50.79 6.43 -5.50
CA ASP A 88 -51.83 5.49 -5.06
C ASP A 88 -51.66 5.07 -3.59
N SER A 89 -50.46 5.22 -3.03
CA SER A 89 -50.17 4.93 -1.62
C SER A 89 -50.92 5.83 -0.63
N GLY A 90 -51.20 7.08 -1.02
CA GLY A 90 -51.74 8.11 -0.12
C GLY A 90 -50.79 8.57 0.99
N GLU A 91 -49.55 8.07 1.02
CA GLU A 91 -48.50 8.42 1.98
C GLU A 91 -47.73 9.67 1.53
N ALA A 92 -47.06 10.32 2.48
CA ALA A 92 -46.37 11.59 2.23
C ALA A 92 -44.94 11.39 1.70
N VAL A 93 -44.53 12.22 0.73
CA VAL A 93 -43.13 12.39 0.34
C VAL A 93 -42.37 12.98 1.52
N ARG A 94 -41.16 12.46 1.82
CA ARG A 94 -40.34 12.99 2.91
C ARG A 94 -39.17 13.79 2.36
N VAL A 95 -39.00 15.01 2.85
CA VAL A 95 -37.85 15.86 2.56
C VAL A 95 -37.13 16.16 3.88
N THR A 96 -35.88 15.72 3.98
CA THR A 96 -35.09 15.89 5.19
C THR A 96 -33.91 16.80 4.91
N PHE A 97 -33.80 17.85 5.71
CA PHE A 97 -32.67 18.75 5.70
C PHE A 97 -31.62 18.23 6.68
N GLY A 98 -30.53 17.62 6.21
CA GLY A 98 -29.43 17.11 7.05
C GLY A 98 -28.49 18.22 7.52
N PRO A 99 -27.42 17.91 8.28
CA PRO A 99 -26.36 18.88 8.57
C PRO A 99 -25.92 19.57 7.27
N LEU A 100 -25.70 20.89 7.30
CA LEU A 100 -25.48 21.67 6.06
C LEU A 100 -24.24 21.23 5.26
N THR A 101 -23.33 20.47 5.88
CA THR A 101 -22.18 19.79 5.26
C THR A 101 -22.51 18.45 4.58
N ASP A 102 -23.66 17.87 4.92
CA ASP A 102 -24.06 16.49 4.63
C ASP A 102 -25.23 16.44 3.61
N GLY A 103 -25.93 17.56 3.37
CA GLY A 103 -26.91 17.72 2.30
C GLY A 103 -28.38 17.44 2.68
N TRP A 104 -29.22 17.23 1.67
CA TRP A 104 -30.68 17.05 1.80
C TRP A 104 -31.12 15.78 1.07
N SER A 105 -32.18 15.12 1.57
CA SER A 105 -32.74 13.93 0.92
C SER A 105 -34.23 14.10 0.60
N VAL A 106 -34.66 13.49 -0.51
CA VAL A 106 -36.07 13.32 -0.87
C VAL A 106 -36.37 11.83 -0.92
N ILE A 107 -37.38 11.38 -0.19
CA ILE A 107 -37.73 9.96 -0.10
C ILE A 107 -39.18 9.82 -0.54
N MET A 108 -39.37 9.03 -1.59
CA MET A 108 -40.69 8.64 -2.07
C MET A 108 -41.33 7.60 -1.15
N PRO A 109 -42.67 7.61 -1.00
CA PRO A 109 -43.37 6.75 -0.06
C PRO A 109 -43.34 5.27 -0.45
N VAL A 110 -43.35 4.92 -1.74
CA VAL A 110 -43.47 3.52 -2.20
C VAL A 110 -42.44 3.15 -3.27
N SER A 111 -42.20 4.01 -4.25
CA SER A 111 -41.23 3.74 -5.31
C SER A 111 -39.79 3.73 -4.80
N SER A 112 -38.91 3.06 -5.54
CA SER A 112 -37.53 2.77 -5.12
C SER A 112 -36.76 3.99 -4.61
N SER A 113 -35.83 3.79 -3.66
CA SER A 113 -34.97 4.85 -3.14
C SER A 113 -34.15 5.52 -4.26
N CYS A 114 -34.09 6.83 -4.20
CA CYS A 114 -33.43 7.65 -5.19
C CYS A 114 -31.93 7.52 -5.01
N THR A 115 -31.24 7.06 -6.05
CA THR A 115 -29.80 6.76 -6.05
C THR A 115 -28.91 8.00 -5.85
N ASP A 116 -29.51 9.19 -5.86
CA ASP A 116 -28.92 10.53 -5.73
C ASP A 116 -29.40 11.27 -4.47
N ASN A 117 -29.67 10.57 -3.37
CA ASN A 117 -30.31 11.18 -2.19
C ASN A 117 -29.38 11.86 -1.17
N TYR A 118 -28.08 11.95 -1.45
CA TYR A 118 -27.13 12.67 -0.61
C TYR A 118 -26.20 13.49 -1.51
N TYR A 119 -26.11 14.79 -1.24
CA TYR A 119 -25.25 15.67 -2.03
C TYR A 119 -24.44 16.58 -1.12
N THR A 120 -23.12 16.44 -1.26
CA THR A 120 -22.15 17.52 -1.07
C THR A 120 -22.14 18.38 -2.35
N ASP A 121 -21.58 19.60 -2.27
CA ASP A 121 -21.92 20.75 -3.11
C ASP A 121 -21.47 20.74 -4.60
N ASN A 122 -21.25 19.58 -5.24
CA ASN A 122 -20.72 19.50 -6.62
C ASN A 122 -21.37 18.41 -7.49
N GLY A 123 -22.45 18.74 -8.23
CA GLY A 123 -23.01 17.87 -9.30
C GLY A 123 -23.30 16.41 -8.88
N PRO A 124 -23.55 15.47 -9.81
CA PRO A 124 -23.10 14.11 -9.55
C PRO A 124 -21.58 14.19 -9.52
N ALA A 125 -20.97 13.90 -8.37
CA ALA A 125 -19.55 13.58 -8.40
C ALA A 125 -19.38 12.49 -9.45
N ARG A 126 -18.48 12.69 -10.42
CA ARG A 126 -17.81 11.50 -10.97
C ARG A 126 -17.22 10.82 -9.73
N LEU A 127 -17.69 9.62 -9.42
CA LEU A 127 -17.17 8.84 -8.28
C LEU A 127 -15.72 8.36 -8.52
N ASP A 128 -15.02 8.89 -9.53
CA ASP A 128 -13.57 8.75 -9.67
C ASP A 128 -12.79 9.63 -8.69
N ASP A 129 -13.42 10.68 -8.12
CA ASP A 129 -12.79 11.60 -7.16
C ASP A 129 -12.89 11.15 -5.68
N SER A 130 -13.60 10.07 -5.35
CA SER A 130 -13.65 9.56 -3.97
C SER A 130 -12.37 8.79 -3.63
N LEU A 131 -11.73 9.11 -2.50
CA LEU A 131 -10.65 8.30 -1.92
C LEU A 131 -11.02 6.80 -2.01
N PRO A 132 -10.29 5.99 -2.79
CA PRO A 132 -10.64 4.58 -2.93
C PRO A 132 -10.24 3.87 -1.64
N TYR A 133 -11.15 3.80 -0.68
CA TYR A 133 -10.96 3.13 0.61
C TYR A 133 -10.45 1.70 0.44
N SER A 134 -10.85 1.01 -0.63
CA SER A 134 -10.29 -0.30 -0.98
C SER A 134 -8.79 -0.23 -1.27
N ALA A 135 -8.32 0.68 -2.12
CA ALA A 135 -6.89 0.84 -2.38
C ALA A 135 -6.12 1.27 -1.12
N MET A 136 -6.72 2.09 -0.26
CA MET A 136 -6.12 2.43 1.05
C MET A 136 -6.02 1.21 1.96
N ALA A 137 -7.02 0.34 1.98
CA ALA A 137 -7.00 -0.89 2.78
C ALA A 137 -5.92 -1.85 2.28
N GLU A 138 -5.77 -1.97 0.96
CA GLU A 138 -4.70 -2.73 0.32
C GLU A 138 -3.31 -2.21 0.74
N ILE A 139 -3.09 -0.89 0.66
CA ILE A 139 -1.85 -0.24 1.11
C ILE A 139 -1.60 -0.54 2.59
N ILE A 140 -2.60 -0.42 3.47
CA ILE A 140 -2.47 -0.69 4.90
C ILE A 140 -2.06 -2.15 5.14
N VAL A 141 -2.72 -3.11 4.49
CA VAL A 141 -2.39 -4.54 4.65
C VAL A 141 -0.99 -4.83 4.13
N ALA A 142 -0.66 -4.38 2.92
CA ALA A 142 0.65 -4.61 2.30
C ALA A 142 1.79 -3.97 3.09
N THR A 143 1.57 -2.78 3.63
CA THR A 143 2.55 -2.09 4.49
C THR A 143 2.71 -2.80 5.84
N ALA A 144 1.60 -3.16 6.48
CA ALA A 144 1.64 -3.77 7.81
C ALA A 144 2.28 -5.16 7.82
N LEU A 145 2.20 -5.88 6.70
CA LEU A 145 2.97 -7.11 6.48
C LEU A 145 4.49 -6.88 6.54
N GLY A 146 4.97 -5.68 6.25
CA GLY A 146 6.37 -5.27 6.35
C GLY A 146 6.84 -4.84 7.74
N PHE A 147 5.99 -4.93 8.78
CA PHE A 147 6.36 -4.64 10.17
C PHE A 147 6.42 -5.91 11.03
N VAL A 148 7.08 -5.80 12.19
CA VAL A 148 7.02 -6.85 13.23
C VAL A 148 5.55 -6.98 13.69
N PRO A 149 4.97 -8.19 13.65
CA PRO A 149 3.54 -8.34 13.91
C PRO A 149 3.19 -8.13 15.39
N GLU A 150 2.09 -7.42 15.63
CA GLU A 150 1.45 -7.23 16.94
C GLU A 150 -0.04 -7.63 16.86
N ALA A 151 -0.57 -8.25 17.92
CA ALA A 151 -1.96 -8.72 17.96
C ALA A 151 -2.94 -7.55 17.81
N GLY A 152 -3.89 -7.65 16.88
CA GLY A 152 -4.91 -6.64 16.64
C GLY A 152 -4.43 -5.35 15.96
N ASN A 153 -3.12 -5.16 15.75
CA ASN A 153 -2.57 -3.92 15.20
C ASN A 153 -3.05 -3.66 13.76
N LEU A 154 -2.92 -4.67 12.89
CA LEU A 154 -3.35 -4.58 11.50
C LEU A 154 -4.87 -4.37 11.39
N LEU A 155 -5.65 -5.10 12.18
CA LEU A 155 -7.11 -4.93 12.25
C LEU A 155 -7.52 -3.55 12.77
N SER A 156 -6.79 -2.97 13.73
CA SER A 156 -7.06 -1.63 14.25
C SER A 156 -6.94 -0.57 13.15
N GLY A 157 -5.91 -0.66 12.29
CA GLY A 157 -5.75 0.22 11.14
C GLY A 157 -6.91 0.11 10.13
N LEU A 158 -7.37 -1.10 9.86
CA LEU A 158 -8.53 -1.33 8.96
C LEU A 158 -9.85 -0.86 9.58
N VAL A 159 -10.06 -1.09 10.89
CA VAL A 159 -11.24 -0.58 11.60
C VAL A 159 -11.25 0.94 11.56
N TYR A 160 -10.10 1.58 11.78
CA TYR A 160 -9.97 3.03 11.67
C TYR A 160 -10.31 3.50 10.24
N LEU A 161 -9.73 2.90 9.22
CA LEU A 161 -9.98 3.28 7.82
C LEU A 161 -11.48 3.25 7.46
N PHE A 162 -12.19 2.18 7.86
CA PHE A 162 -13.57 1.94 7.42
C PHE A 162 -14.65 2.55 8.32
N TRP A 163 -14.35 2.85 9.58
CA TRP A 163 -15.36 3.30 10.55
C TRP A 163 -15.02 4.60 11.31
N GLN A 164 -13.95 5.31 10.94
CA GLN A 164 -13.78 6.69 11.37
C GLN A 164 -14.84 7.61 10.74
N PRO A 165 -15.12 8.79 11.36
CA PRO A 165 -15.97 9.80 10.73
C PRO A 165 -15.46 10.09 9.32
N ALA A 166 -16.31 9.87 8.32
CA ALA A 166 -15.90 10.03 6.93
C ALA A 166 -15.49 11.49 6.68
N LEU A 167 -14.33 11.68 6.03
CA LEU A 167 -13.85 13.00 5.60
C LEU A 167 -14.84 13.69 4.64
N SER A 168 -15.73 12.92 4.01
CA SER A 168 -16.77 13.35 3.07
C SER A 168 -18.20 13.30 3.62
N GLY A 169 -18.41 12.91 4.89
CA GLY A 169 -19.74 12.73 5.48
C GLY A 169 -20.51 11.45 5.06
N VAL A 170 -20.01 10.68 4.08
CA VAL A 170 -20.60 9.41 3.63
C VAL A 170 -19.74 8.21 4.06
N SER A 171 -20.35 7.17 4.63
CA SER A 171 -19.57 6.02 5.13
C SER A 171 -18.71 5.37 4.03
N PRO A 172 -17.47 4.92 4.33
CA PRO A 172 -16.62 4.21 3.38
C PRO A 172 -17.31 3.03 2.70
N TRP A 173 -18.11 2.27 3.46
CA TRP A 173 -18.88 1.13 2.97
C TRP A 173 -19.93 1.52 1.94
N THR A 174 -20.62 2.64 2.16
CA THR A 174 -21.59 3.19 1.21
C THR A 174 -20.91 3.59 -0.09
N GLN A 175 -19.74 4.22 -0.02
CA GLN A 175 -18.99 4.64 -1.20
C GLN A 175 -18.55 3.44 -2.06
N ILE A 176 -18.04 2.37 -1.43
CA ILE A 176 -17.64 1.13 -2.12
C ILE A 176 -18.84 0.50 -2.88
N VAL A 177 -20.02 0.49 -2.27
CA VAL A 177 -21.24 -0.02 -2.92
C VAL A 177 -21.68 0.86 -4.07
N GLN A 178 -21.72 2.18 -3.88
CA GLN A 178 -22.15 3.13 -4.89
C GLN A 178 -21.29 3.05 -6.16
N GLN A 179 -19.98 2.92 -6.01
CA GLN A 179 -19.06 2.70 -7.13
C GLN A 179 -19.42 1.45 -7.94
N THR A 180 -19.87 0.37 -7.28
CA THR A 180 -20.20 -0.90 -7.95
C THR A 180 -21.58 -0.89 -8.60
N ALA A 181 -22.57 -0.31 -7.93
CA ALA A 181 -23.95 -0.23 -8.44
C ALA A 181 -24.04 0.60 -9.73
N GLN A 182 -23.23 1.65 -9.87
CA GLN A 182 -23.20 2.48 -11.06
C GLN A 182 -22.56 1.79 -12.29
N MET A 183 -21.68 0.80 -12.08
CA MET A 183 -20.94 0.17 -13.19
C MET A 183 -21.76 -0.82 -14.00
N ILE A 184 -22.66 -1.56 -13.35
CA ILE A 184 -23.41 -2.66 -13.98
C ILE A 184 -24.89 -2.32 -14.20
N ASP A 185 -25.26 -1.04 -14.05
CA ASP A 185 -26.62 -0.50 -14.18
C ASP A 185 -27.69 -1.37 -13.48
N GLN A 186 -27.28 -1.98 -12.36
CA GLN A 186 -28.08 -2.91 -11.58
C GLN A 186 -28.22 -2.34 -10.17
N LYS A 187 -29.44 -1.90 -9.85
CA LYS A 187 -29.79 -1.43 -8.51
C LYS A 187 -29.70 -2.58 -7.52
N ILE A 188 -29.08 -2.34 -6.36
CA ILE A 188 -29.18 -3.25 -5.20
C ILE A 188 -30.51 -2.95 -4.51
N GLU A 189 -31.32 -3.98 -4.24
CA GLU A 189 -32.54 -3.79 -3.47
C GLU A 189 -32.22 -3.23 -2.07
N GLN A 190 -33.04 -2.27 -1.61
CA GLN A 190 -32.82 -1.56 -0.35
C GLN A 190 -32.69 -2.49 0.86
N ASN A 191 -33.48 -3.57 0.89
CA ASN A 191 -33.45 -4.60 1.94
C ASN A 191 -32.12 -5.37 1.97
N ILE A 192 -31.51 -5.64 0.82
CA ILE A 192 -30.23 -6.34 0.68
C ILE A 192 -29.11 -5.42 1.16
N TYR A 193 -29.12 -4.16 0.73
CA TYR A 193 -28.15 -3.18 1.21
C TYR A 193 -28.25 -2.98 2.73
N GLN A 194 -29.47 -2.86 3.28
CA GLN A 194 -29.66 -2.70 4.72
C GLN A 194 -29.15 -3.92 5.50
N ASN A 195 -29.41 -5.13 5.01
CA ASN A 195 -28.89 -6.36 5.63
C ASN A 195 -27.36 -6.36 5.69
N VAL A 196 -26.70 -6.01 4.59
CA VAL A 196 -25.24 -5.93 4.53
C VAL A 196 -24.69 -4.84 5.46
N ALA A 197 -25.36 -3.69 5.56
CA ALA A 197 -24.98 -2.62 6.49
C ALA A 197 -25.11 -3.03 7.97
N ASP A 198 -26.18 -3.75 8.32
CA ASP A 198 -26.41 -4.29 9.66
C ASP A 198 -25.33 -5.33 10.01
N THR A 199 -25.00 -6.22 9.06
CA THR A 199 -23.89 -7.18 9.21
C THR A 199 -22.55 -6.46 9.43
N LEU A 200 -22.23 -5.42 8.64
CA LEU A 200 -20.99 -4.64 8.82
C LEU A 200 -20.90 -4.00 10.22
N THR A 201 -22.03 -3.53 10.75
CA THR A 201 -22.12 -3.00 12.12
C THR A 201 -21.83 -4.08 13.16
N GLY A 202 -22.38 -5.28 12.98
CA GLY A 202 -22.11 -6.44 13.84
C GLY A 202 -20.63 -6.83 13.84
N LEU A 203 -20.01 -6.90 12.65
CA LEU A 203 -18.59 -7.18 12.48
C LEU A 203 -17.71 -6.12 13.16
N GLN A 204 -18.01 -4.83 12.94
CA GLN A 204 -17.29 -3.72 13.55
C GLN A 204 -17.20 -3.86 15.06
N ASN A 205 -18.34 -4.10 15.72
CA ASN A 205 -18.40 -4.18 17.18
C ASN A 205 -17.51 -5.29 17.72
N ASN A 206 -17.54 -6.47 17.10
CA ASN A 206 -16.77 -7.64 17.55
C ASN A 206 -15.27 -7.48 17.27
N ILE A 207 -14.91 -6.95 16.11
CA ILE A 207 -13.50 -6.63 15.80
C ILE A 207 -12.97 -5.58 16.78
N THR A 208 -13.78 -4.56 17.10
CA THR A 208 -13.41 -3.51 18.06
C THR A 208 -13.17 -4.10 19.45
N ASP A 209 -14.04 -4.99 19.93
CA ASP A 209 -13.85 -5.66 21.22
C ASP A 209 -12.56 -6.51 21.24
N TYR A 210 -12.27 -7.24 20.15
CA TYR A 210 -11.03 -8.00 20.00
C TYR A 210 -9.79 -7.09 20.01
N VAL A 211 -9.79 -6.03 19.20
CA VAL A 211 -8.67 -5.07 19.10
C VAL A 211 -8.43 -4.38 20.45
N GLN A 212 -9.50 -4.01 21.16
CA GLN A 212 -9.39 -3.42 22.50
C GLN A 212 -8.80 -4.40 23.51
N ALA A 213 -9.22 -5.67 23.48
CA ALA A 213 -8.66 -6.70 24.35
C ALA A 213 -7.16 -6.91 24.09
N ALA A 214 -6.76 -7.02 22.82
CA ALA A 214 -5.37 -7.20 22.39
C ALA A 214 -4.47 -6.01 22.77
N ALA A 215 -5.03 -4.80 22.82
CA ALA A 215 -4.33 -3.56 23.19
C ALA A 215 -4.06 -3.38 24.70
N THR A 216 -4.65 -4.20 25.58
CA THR A 216 -4.45 -4.05 27.03
C THR A 216 -3.02 -4.39 27.43
N THR A 217 -2.46 -3.72 28.46
CA THR A 217 -1.05 -3.91 28.88
C THR A 217 -0.93 -4.25 30.38
N PRO A 218 -0.46 -5.47 30.75
CA PRO A 218 -0.28 -6.62 29.86
C PRO A 218 -1.65 -7.12 29.36
N PRO A 219 -1.72 -7.74 28.18
CA PRO A 219 -2.99 -8.24 27.67
C PRO A 219 -3.53 -9.38 28.53
N ASP A 220 -4.84 -9.39 28.77
CA ASP A 220 -5.50 -10.60 29.28
C ASP A 220 -5.64 -11.58 28.12
N ASN A 221 -4.67 -12.47 28.02
CA ASN A 221 -4.54 -13.48 26.98
C ASN A 221 -5.79 -14.38 26.86
N SER A 222 -6.46 -14.67 27.98
CA SER A 222 -7.67 -15.51 27.98
C SER A 222 -8.88 -14.77 27.42
N VAL A 223 -9.01 -13.49 27.76
CA VAL A 223 -10.05 -12.60 27.25
C VAL A 223 -9.83 -12.31 25.76
N THR A 224 -8.58 -12.04 25.37
CA THR A 224 -8.19 -11.80 23.98
C THR A 224 -8.52 -13.00 23.09
N ALA A 225 -8.16 -14.22 23.51
CA ALA A 225 -8.56 -15.44 22.81
C ALA A 225 -10.09 -15.62 22.76
N GLY A 226 -10.80 -15.27 23.83
CA GLY A 226 -12.26 -15.31 23.87
C GLY A 226 -12.90 -14.42 22.80
N TYR A 227 -12.49 -13.15 22.73
CA TYR A 227 -12.97 -12.21 21.71
C TYR A 227 -12.56 -12.61 20.29
N TRP A 228 -11.36 -13.16 20.12
CA TRP A 228 -10.93 -13.70 18.83
C TRP A 228 -11.88 -14.82 18.36
N ILE A 229 -12.18 -15.80 19.22
CA ILE A 229 -13.05 -16.95 18.90
C ILE A 229 -14.45 -16.47 18.54
N THR A 230 -14.99 -15.49 19.29
CA THR A 230 -16.30 -14.90 19.01
C THR A 230 -16.32 -14.20 17.66
N THR A 231 -15.28 -13.42 17.35
CA THR A 231 -15.19 -12.67 16.10
C THR A 231 -15.05 -13.61 14.90
N ASP A 232 -14.21 -14.65 15.01
CA ASP A 232 -14.04 -15.70 13.99
C ASP A 232 -15.36 -16.43 13.68
N ALA A 233 -16.10 -16.82 14.72
CA ALA A 233 -17.41 -17.46 14.57
C ALA A 233 -18.44 -16.52 13.92
N LEU A 234 -18.38 -15.21 14.20
CA LEU A 234 -19.26 -14.24 13.57
C LEU A 234 -18.97 -14.12 12.08
N PHE A 235 -17.70 -14.03 11.67
CA PHE A 235 -17.34 -14.03 10.26
C PHE A 235 -17.86 -15.26 9.51
N ASP A 236 -17.77 -16.45 10.10
CA ASP A 236 -18.31 -17.67 9.48
C ASP A 236 -19.83 -17.61 9.25
N ASN A 237 -20.57 -16.97 10.15
CA ASN A 237 -22.03 -16.87 10.06
C ASN A 237 -22.50 -15.74 9.14
N GLU A 238 -21.79 -14.62 9.15
CA GLU A 238 -22.25 -13.37 8.54
C GLU A 238 -21.69 -13.13 7.14
N LEU A 239 -20.51 -13.65 6.80
CA LEU A 239 -19.88 -13.42 5.49
C LEU A 239 -20.72 -13.89 4.28
N PRO A 240 -21.57 -14.94 4.38
CA PRO A 240 -22.53 -15.26 3.32
C PRO A 240 -23.54 -14.15 2.99
N SER A 241 -23.75 -13.17 3.88
CA SER A 241 -24.62 -12.01 3.61
C SER A 241 -24.12 -11.17 2.44
N PHE A 242 -22.81 -11.17 2.16
CA PHE A 242 -22.19 -10.48 1.03
C PHE A 242 -22.25 -11.28 -0.28
N GLN A 243 -22.83 -12.49 -0.26
CA GLN A 243 -22.87 -13.43 -1.38
C GLN A 243 -24.30 -13.70 -1.86
N GLN A 244 -25.20 -12.72 -1.70
CA GLN A 244 -26.61 -12.88 -2.07
C GLN A 244 -26.77 -13.19 -3.57
N GLY A 245 -27.55 -14.23 -3.86
CA GLY A 245 -27.84 -14.62 -5.24
C GLY A 245 -28.52 -13.50 -6.02
N GLY A 246 -28.00 -13.20 -7.22
CA GLY A 246 -28.45 -12.10 -8.07
C GLY A 246 -27.68 -10.79 -7.86
N TYR A 247 -26.90 -10.68 -6.79
CA TYR A 247 -26.17 -9.47 -6.42
C TYR A 247 -24.67 -9.73 -6.19
N GLU A 248 -24.17 -10.91 -6.56
CA GLU A 248 -22.79 -11.31 -6.28
C GLU A 248 -21.76 -10.35 -6.89
N VAL A 249 -22.00 -9.85 -8.10
CA VAL A 249 -21.10 -8.87 -8.75
C VAL A 249 -21.17 -7.52 -8.03
N ASN A 250 -22.37 -7.07 -7.63
CA ASN A 250 -22.58 -5.79 -6.93
C ASN A 250 -21.93 -5.76 -5.55
N LEU A 251 -21.99 -6.87 -4.83
CA LEU A 251 -21.49 -6.98 -3.45
C LEU A 251 -20.02 -7.40 -3.40
N LEU A 252 -19.39 -7.71 -4.54
CA LEU A 252 -18.07 -8.32 -4.56
C LEU A 252 -16.97 -7.47 -3.90
N PRO A 253 -16.90 -6.13 -4.10
CA PRO A 253 -15.92 -5.31 -3.38
C PRO A 253 -16.15 -5.28 -1.87
N LEU A 254 -17.40 -5.32 -1.40
CA LEU A 254 -17.69 -5.45 0.04
C LEU A 254 -17.31 -6.84 0.57
N PHE A 255 -17.60 -7.89 -0.18
CA PHE A 255 -17.17 -9.25 0.13
C PHE A 255 -15.65 -9.31 0.27
N ALA A 256 -14.90 -8.70 -0.65
CA ALA A 256 -13.44 -8.69 -0.62
C ALA A 256 -12.91 -8.03 0.66
N GLN A 257 -13.50 -6.91 1.11
CA GLN A 257 -13.11 -6.29 2.38
C GLN A 257 -13.48 -7.14 3.61
N ALA A 258 -14.67 -7.74 3.63
CA ALA A 258 -15.07 -8.63 4.72
C ALA A 258 -14.16 -9.87 4.80
N ALA A 259 -13.80 -10.44 3.64
CA ALA A 259 -12.83 -11.52 3.54
C ALA A 259 -11.44 -11.07 4.01
N ASN A 260 -10.98 -9.88 3.61
CA ASN A 260 -9.71 -9.31 4.04
C ASN A 260 -9.63 -9.20 5.57
N LEU A 261 -10.65 -8.63 6.22
CA LEU A 261 -10.72 -8.54 7.69
C LEU A 261 -10.67 -9.92 8.36
N HIS A 262 -11.40 -10.91 7.82
CA HIS A 262 -11.41 -12.26 8.37
C HIS A 262 -10.05 -12.95 8.24
N LEU A 263 -9.38 -12.84 7.08
CA LEU A 263 -8.06 -13.46 6.87
C LEU A 263 -6.99 -12.84 7.77
N VAL A 264 -7.05 -11.52 8.00
CA VAL A 264 -6.17 -10.83 8.96
C VAL A 264 -6.42 -11.32 10.39
N LEU A 265 -7.69 -11.46 10.81
CA LEU A 265 -8.01 -12.04 12.11
C LEU A 265 -7.45 -13.46 12.25
N LEU A 266 -7.61 -14.29 11.22
CA LEU A 266 -7.08 -15.66 11.21
C LEU A 266 -5.55 -15.68 11.33
N ARG A 267 -4.85 -14.77 10.63
CA ARG A 267 -3.40 -14.58 10.75
C ARG A 267 -2.99 -14.27 12.20
N ASP A 268 -3.68 -13.38 12.88
CA ASP A 268 -3.40 -13.08 14.30
C ASP A 268 -3.58 -14.32 15.18
N GLY A 269 -4.58 -15.14 14.90
CA GLY A 269 -4.78 -16.42 15.59
C GLY A 269 -3.58 -17.36 15.42
N VAL A 270 -2.99 -17.42 14.24
CA VAL A 270 -1.80 -18.24 13.97
C VAL A 270 -0.54 -17.67 14.62
N LEU A 271 -0.37 -16.35 14.64
CA LEU A 271 0.83 -15.71 15.20
C LEU A 271 0.84 -15.68 16.74
N PHE A 272 -0.31 -15.37 17.34
CA PHE A 272 -0.38 -15.03 18.77
C PHE A 272 -1.10 -16.09 19.61
N GLY A 273 -1.77 -17.06 18.99
CA GLY A 273 -2.42 -18.19 19.67
C GLY A 273 -1.57 -18.89 20.75
N PRO A 274 -0.26 -19.14 20.54
CA PRO A 274 0.58 -19.75 21.58
C PRO A 274 0.72 -18.87 22.82
N SER A 275 0.79 -17.54 22.63
CA SER A 275 0.79 -16.57 23.74
C SER A 275 -0.53 -16.60 24.52
N TRP A 276 -1.63 -16.92 23.84
CA TRP A 276 -2.95 -17.05 24.45
C TRP A 276 -3.20 -18.39 25.16
N GLY A 277 -2.24 -19.31 25.09
CA GLY A 277 -2.32 -20.64 25.71
C GLY A 277 -2.98 -21.70 24.83
N TRP A 278 -3.07 -21.49 23.52
CA TRP A 278 -3.54 -22.52 22.58
C TRP A 278 -2.50 -23.62 22.38
N ASP A 279 -2.98 -24.86 22.24
CA ASP A 279 -2.12 -26.00 21.93
C ASP A 279 -1.85 -26.12 20.41
N GLU A 280 -0.83 -26.91 20.05
CA GLU A 280 -0.44 -27.13 18.65
C GLU A 280 -1.58 -27.63 17.77
N SER A 281 -2.51 -28.42 18.33
CA SER A 281 -3.64 -28.97 17.57
C SER A 281 -4.64 -27.89 17.19
N TRP A 282 -4.84 -26.90 18.07
CA TRP A 282 -5.67 -25.75 17.81
C TRP A 282 -5.01 -24.80 16.81
N MET A 283 -3.71 -24.55 16.97
CA MET A 283 -2.92 -23.76 16.02
C MET A 283 -3.03 -24.31 14.59
N GLN A 284 -2.89 -25.63 14.43
CA GLN A 284 -3.04 -26.29 13.13
C GLN A 284 -4.46 -26.15 12.53
N LYS A 285 -5.51 -26.13 13.36
CA LYS A 285 -6.87 -25.89 12.89
C LYS A 285 -7.04 -24.47 12.36
N VAL A 286 -6.53 -23.47 13.08
CA VAL A 286 -6.60 -22.06 12.64
C VAL A 286 -5.79 -21.86 11.36
N GLN A 287 -4.59 -22.44 11.27
CA GLN A 287 -3.77 -22.41 10.05
C GLN A 287 -4.47 -23.07 8.84
N THR A 288 -5.09 -24.24 9.05
CA THR A 288 -5.86 -24.92 8.00
C THR A 288 -7.03 -24.06 7.55
N LYS A 289 -7.75 -23.44 8.50
CA LYS A 289 -8.85 -22.53 8.22
C LYS A 289 -8.39 -21.31 7.42
N LEU A 290 -7.28 -20.68 7.78
CA LEU A 290 -6.68 -19.57 7.03
C LEU A 290 -6.40 -19.97 5.58
N THR A 291 -5.77 -21.13 5.38
CA THR A 291 -5.45 -21.66 4.05
C THR A 291 -6.72 -21.93 3.22
N ASP A 292 -7.69 -22.63 3.80
CA ASP A 292 -8.94 -22.99 3.12
C ASP A 292 -9.80 -21.77 2.79
N LYS A 293 -9.91 -20.82 3.73
CA LYS A 293 -10.64 -19.57 3.53
C LYS A 293 -9.98 -18.71 2.45
N THR A 294 -8.66 -18.54 2.50
CA THR A 294 -7.89 -17.83 1.46
C THR A 294 -8.21 -18.37 0.08
N LYS A 295 -8.18 -19.70 -0.08
CA LYS A 295 -8.54 -20.37 -1.34
C LYS A 295 -9.99 -20.11 -1.73
N SER A 296 -10.94 -20.37 -0.82
CA SER A 296 -12.37 -20.27 -1.12
C SER A 296 -12.82 -18.85 -1.47
N TYR A 297 -12.25 -17.84 -0.80
CA TYR A 297 -12.52 -16.43 -1.06
C TYR A 297 -11.93 -16.02 -2.41
N THR A 298 -10.73 -16.48 -2.73
CA THR A 298 -10.08 -16.25 -4.03
C THR A 298 -10.89 -16.85 -5.17
N ASP A 299 -11.34 -18.10 -5.02
CA ASP A 299 -12.14 -18.80 -6.04
C ASP A 299 -13.49 -18.09 -6.29
N TYR A 300 -14.17 -17.65 -5.21
CA TYR A 300 -15.42 -16.88 -5.32
C TYR A 300 -15.20 -15.55 -6.03
N ALA A 301 -14.19 -14.78 -5.62
CA ALA A 301 -13.93 -13.47 -6.19
C ALA A 301 -13.56 -13.53 -7.66
N ASN A 302 -12.65 -14.44 -8.05
CA ASN A 302 -12.28 -14.64 -9.45
C ASN A 302 -13.49 -14.98 -10.33
N LYS A 303 -14.37 -15.87 -9.86
CA LYS A 303 -15.58 -16.26 -10.60
C LYS A 303 -16.47 -15.04 -10.91
N TYR A 304 -16.76 -14.21 -9.91
CA TYR A 304 -17.72 -13.11 -10.08
C TYR A 304 -17.10 -11.85 -10.69
N CYS A 305 -15.79 -11.62 -10.55
CA CYS A 305 -15.05 -10.65 -11.38
C CYS A 305 -15.15 -11.02 -12.87
N GLN A 306 -14.93 -12.29 -13.21
CA GLN A 306 -15.05 -12.76 -14.59
C GLN A 306 -16.50 -12.62 -15.10
N GLN A 307 -17.49 -12.96 -14.27
CA GLN A 307 -18.89 -12.82 -14.64
C GLN A 307 -19.28 -11.37 -14.94
N GLY A 308 -18.90 -10.40 -14.09
CA GLY A 308 -19.20 -8.99 -14.33
C GLY A 308 -18.48 -8.43 -15.56
N TYR A 309 -17.22 -8.85 -15.80
CA TYR A 309 -16.49 -8.51 -17.03
C TYR A 309 -17.25 -8.98 -18.28
N GLU A 310 -17.77 -10.21 -18.27
CA GLU A 310 -18.57 -10.72 -19.38
C GLU A 310 -19.91 -10.01 -19.54
N GLN A 311 -20.53 -9.57 -18.44
CA GLN A 311 -21.79 -8.82 -18.48
C GLN A 311 -21.59 -7.46 -19.12
N ILE A 312 -20.63 -6.66 -18.65
CA ILE A 312 -20.37 -5.31 -19.19
C ILE A 312 -19.93 -5.37 -20.66
N THR A 313 -19.07 -6.34 -21.01
CA THR A 313 -18.63 -6.53 -22.41
C THR A 313 -19.80 -6.86 -23.34
N LYS A 314 -20.83 -7.56 -22.86
CA LYS A 314 -22.02 -7.92 -23.65
C LYS A 314 -23.05 -6.80 -23.72
N SER A 315 -23.19 -5.99 -22.67
CA SER A 315 -24.20 -4.93 -22.60
C SER A 315 -23.74 -3.62 -23.27
N THR A 316 -22.44 -3.34 -23.29
CA THR A 316 -21.91 -2.11 -23.87
C THR A 316 -21.91 -2.15 -25.40
N THR A 317 -22.59 -1.19 -26.02
CA THR A 317 -22.59 -1.01 -27.48
C THR A 317 -21.46 -0.09 -27.92
N ARG A 318 -20.91 -0.31 -29.12
CA ARG A 318 -19.90 0.57 -29.72
C ARG A 318 -20.46 1.99 -29.88
N ASP A 319 -19.72 2.94 -29.34
CA ASP A 319 -19.89 4.38 -29.51
C ASP A 319 -18.49 5.00 -29.54
N ASP A 320 -18.01 5.35 -30.73
CA ASP A 320 -16.66 5.86 -30.90
C ASP A 320 -16.48 7.24 -30.24
N HIS A 321 -17.54 8.05 -30.14
CA HIS A 321 -17.47 9.35 -29.48
C HIS A 321 -17.22 9.20 -27.97
N ALA A 322 -17.88 8.21 -27.36
CA ALA A 322 -17.67 7.83 -25.95
C ALA A 322 -16.49 6.87 -25.73
N CYS A 323 -15.74 6.52 -26.79
CA CYS A 323 -14.68 5.52 -26.77
C CYS A 323 -15.13 4.15 -26.24
N GLU A 324 -16.37 3.76 -26.52
CA GLU A 324 -16.94 2.46 -26.12
C GLU A 324 -16.61 1.36 -27.14
N PRO A 325 -16.30 0.14 -26.68
CA PRO A 325 -16.53 -0.38 -25.32
C PRO A 325 -15.36 -0.20 -24.34
N PHE A 326 -14.25 0.42 -24.75
CA PHE A 326 -13.06 0.54 -23.90
C PHE A 326 -13.39 1.27 -22.59
N ALA A 327 -14.12 2.38 -22.65
CA ALA A 327 -14.43 3.20 -21.47
C ALA A 327 -15.16 2.39 -20.38
N SER A 328 -16.28 1.74 -20.71
CA SER A 328 -17.06 0.96 -19.75
C SER A 328 -16.32 -0.28 -19.23
N VAL A 329 -15.67 -1.04 -20.13
CA VAL A 329 -14.93 -2.25 -19.75
C VAL A 329 -13.72 -1.92 -18.89
N ASN A 330 -12.95 -0.88 -19.26
CA ASN A 330 -11.79 -0.44 -18.49
C ASN A 330 -12.19 0.05 -17.10
N ARG A 331 -13.28 0.83 -16.98
CA ARG A 331 -13.78 1.29 -15.68
C ARG A 331 -14.12 0.10 -14.76
N TYR A 332 -14.79 -0.92 -15.29
CA TYR A 332 -15.07 -2.15 -14.54
C TYR A 332 -13.78 -2.87 -14.09
N VAL A 333 -12.85 -3.09 -15.02
CA VAL A 333 -11.59 -3.78 -14.73
C VAL A 333 -10.78 -3.01 -13.68
N ARG A 334 -10.65 -1.69 -13.81
CA ARG A 334 -9.94 -0.84 -12.85
C ARG A 334 -10.54 -0.92 -11.45
N LEU A 335 -11.86 -0.79 -11.33
CA LEU A 335 -12.54 -0.81 -10.03
C LEU A 335 -12.52 -2.19 -9.38
N MET A 336 -12.68 -3.27 -10.15
CA MET A 336 -12.50 -4.63 -9.63
C MET A 336 -11.04 -4.93 -9.28
N THR A 337 -10.08 -4.30 -9.97
CA THR A 337 -8.66 -4.44 -9.64
C THR A 337 -8.37 -3.89 -8.25
N LEU A 338 -8.66 -2.61 -8.05
CA LEU A 338 -8.44 -1.87 -6.80
C LEU A 338 -9.36 -2.32 -5.65
N GLY A 339 -10.52 -2.88 -5.98
CA GLY A 339 -11.55 -3.27 -5.02
C GLY A 339 -11.49 -4.74 -4.60
N VAL A 340 -10.88 -5.61 -5.43
CA VAL A 340 -11.01 -7.06 -5.31
C VAL A 340 -9.73 -7.78 -5.68
N THR A 341 -9.24 -7.67 -6.92
CA THR A 341 -8.21 -8.60 -7.40
C THR A 341 -6.82 -8.33 -6.83
N ASP A 342 -6.50 -7.09 -6.47
CA ASP A 342 -5.25 -6.80 -5.78
C ASP A 342 -5.20 -7.47 -4.40
N PHE A 343 -6.32 -7.53 -3.67
CA PHE A 343 -6.40 -8.33 -2.42
C PHE A 343 -6.14 -9.81 -2.64
N LEU A 344 -6.59 -10.38 -3.75
CA LEU A 344 -6.36 -11.80 -4.05
C LEU A 344 -4.86 -12.13 -4.18
N GLN A 345 -4.07 -11.16 -4.65
CA GLN A 345 -2.62 -11.28 -4.74
C GLN A 345 -1.94 -11.06 -3.38
N VAL A 346 -2.54 -10.25 -2.50
CA VAL A 346 -2.01 -9.98 -1.14
C VAL A 346 -2.36 -11.09 -0.14
N TRP A 347 -3.53 -11.73 -0.24
CA TRP A 347 -3.98 -12.73 0.75
C TRP A 347 -3.03 -13.90 0.98
N PRO A 348 -2.31 -14.45 -0.01
CA PRO A 348 -1.30 -15.48 0.23
C PRO A 348 -0.21 -15.05 1.23
N TYR A 349 0.15 -13.76 1.26
CA TYR A 349 1.14 -13.20 2.19
C TYR A 349 0.66 -13.13 3.65
N LEU A 350 -0.64 -13.32 3.90
CA LEU A 350 -1.20 -13.37 5.25
C LEU A 350 -0.91 -14.69 5.97
N ASP A 351 -0.38 -15.72 5.29
CA ASP A 351 -0.02 -17.00 5.87
C ASP A 351 1.35 -16.94 6.56
N PRO A 352 1.42 -16.83 7.90
CA PRO A 352 2.69 -16.65 8.60
C PRO A 352 3.54 -17.92 8.63
N THR A 353 2.99 -19.08 8.24
CA THR A 353 3.79 -20.31 8.09
C THR A 353 4.60 -20.33 6.80
N LYS A 354 4.18 -19.52 5.82
CA LYS A 354 4.91 -19.30 4.55
C LYS A 354 5.75 -18.03 4.60
N TYR A 355 5.25 -17.01 5.28
CA TYR A 355 5.88 -15.70 5.43
C TYR A 355 6.03 -15.33 6.92
N PRO A 356 6.97 -15.97 7.64
CA PRO A 356 7.15 -15.76 9.08
C PRO A 356 7.80 -14.40 9.41
N ASP A 357 8.58 -13.87 8.47
CA ASP A 357 9.25 -12.58 8.56
C ASP A 357 8.40 -11.46 7.93
N PRO A 358 8.65 -10.19 8.31
CA PRO A 358 8.05 -9.07 7.62
C PRO A 358 8.29 -9.15 6.11
N VAL A 359 7.20 -9.12 5.33
CA VAL A 359 7.17 -9.37 3.90
C VAL A 359 6.47 -8.21 3.21
N THR A 360 6.90 -7.85 2.00
CA THR A 360 6.19 -6.83 1.22
C THR A 360 5.57 -7.44 -0.04
N PRO A 361 4.23 -7.39 -0.20
CA PRO A 361 3.55 -7.96 -1.35
C PRO A 361 3.95 -7.31 -2.68
N TYR A 362 4.03 -8.12 -3.73
CA TYR A 362 4.33 -7.68 -5.10
C TYR A 362 3.07 -7.58 -5.97
N LEU A 363 2.90 -6.44 -6.65
CA LEU A 363 1.82 -6.15 -7.59
C LEU A 363 2.40 -5.51 -8.86
N ASP A 364 2.27 -6.18 -10.00
CA ASP A 364 2.84 -5.72 -11.29
C ASP A 364 1.79 -5.27 -12.32
N ARG A 365 0.51 -5.29 -11.94
CA ARG A 365 -0.57 -4.91 -12.86
C ARG A 365 -0.54 -3.42 -13.18
N GLU A 366 -1.00 -3.08 -14.38
CA GLU A 366 -1.25 -1.70 -14.79
C GLU A 366 -2.77 -1.48 -14.91
N ILE A 367 -3.28 -0.45 -14.21
CA ILE A 367 -4.66 0.03 -14.35
C ILE A 367 -4.68 1.27 -15.26
N TYR A 368 -5.83 1.61 -15.86
CA TYR A 368 -5.90 2.73 -16.80
C TYR A 368 -7.00 3.72 -16.44
N SER A 369 -6.75 5.02 -16.62
CA SER A 369 -7.76 6.08 -16.47
C SER A 369 -8.92 5.93 -17.45
N ASP A 370 -9.99 6.71 -17.22
CA ASP A 370 -11.01 6.86 -18.27
C ASP A 370 -10.45 7.67 -19.45
N PRO A 371 -10.83 7.34 -20.69
CA PRO A 371 -10.40 8.10 -21.87
C PRO A 371 -10.91 9.53 -21.81
N GLN A 372 -10.04 10.49 -22.16
CA GLN A 372 -10.38 11.92 -22.25
C GLN A 372 -10.23 12.40 -23.69
N GLY A 373 -11.29 12.97 -24.26
CA GLY A 373 -11.42 13.23 -25.70
C GLY A 373 -12.45 12.29 -26.33
N SER A 374 -12.43 12.15 -27.65
CA SER A 374 -13.24 11.18 -28.40
C SER A 374 -12.37 10.24 -29.25
N CYS A 375 -12.97 9.15 -29.72
CA CYS A 375 -12.32 8.17 -30.58
C CYS A 375 -12.95 8.16 -32.00
N ASP A 376 -13.68 9.22 -32.37
CA ASP A 376 -14.47 9.33 -33.60
C ASP A 376 -13.67 9.06 -34.88
N ASN A 377 -12.38 9.41 -34.89
CA ASN A 377 -11.52 9.27 -36.08
C ASN A 377 -10.27 8.42 -35.81
N SER A 378 -10.10 7.94 -34.58
CA SER A 378 -8.88 7.29 -34.13
C SER A 378 -8.99 5.78 -33.98
N GLY A 379 -10.21 5.23 -34.09
CA GLY A 379 -10.47 3.80 -33.96
C GLY A 379 -10.42 3.32 -32.49
N PRO A 380 -10.50 2.00 -32.26
CA PRO A 380 -10.51 1.46 -30.91
C PRO A 380 -9.19 1.72 -30.19
N ILE A 381 -9.26 1.96 -28.88
CA ILE A 381 -8.07 2.09 -28.03
C ILE A 381 -7.42 0.71 -27.89
N GLU A 382 -6.22 0.56 -28.43
CA GLU A 382 -5.41 -0.66 -28.33
C GLU A 382 -4.13 -0.38 -27.56
N LEU A 383 -4.00 -1.01 -26.39
CA LEU A 383 -2.88 -0.83 -25.49
C LEU A 383 -1.91 -2.00 -25.58
N ALA A 384 -0.63 -1.72 -25.85
CA ALA A 384 0.43 -2.72 -25.79
C ALA A 384 0.63 -3.26 -24.37
N SER A 385 1.41 -4.34 -24.23
CA SER A 385 1.74 -4.93 -22.92
C SER A 385 2.31 -3.87 -21.97
N PRO A 386 2.01 -3.97 -20.67
CA PRO A 386 2.46 -3.00 -19.68
C PRO A 386 3.96 -2.69 -19.73
N PRO A 387 4.38 -1.47 -19.39
CA PRO A 387 5.78 -1.17 -19.15
C PRO A 387 6.29 -1.97 -17.94
N THR A 388 7.56 -2.36 -18.00
CA THR A 388 8.28 -3.07 -16.94
C THR A 388 9.19 -2.15 -16.14
N LEU A 389 9.43 -0.92 -16.61
CA LEU A 389 10.21 0.10 -15.90
C LEU A 389 9.46 1.44 -15.90
N PRO A 390 9.73 2.33 -14.91
CA PRO A 390 9.12 3.65 -14.84
C PRO A 390 9.49 4.56 -16.02
N ILE A 391 8.71 5.63 -16.19
CA ILE A 391 8.97 6.64 -17.23
C ILE A 391 10.27 7.38 -16.85
N ALA A 392 11.20 7.46 -17.80
CA ALA A 392 12.44 8.23 -17.66
C ALA A 392 12.34 9.63 -18.28
N GLN A 393 11.44 9.85 -19.24
CA GLN A 393 11.21 11.17 -19.80
C GLN A 393 9.80 11.31 -20.39
N ILE A 394 9.19 12.47 -20.23
CA ILE A 394 7.93 12.86 -20.87
C ILE A 394 8.22 14.04 -21.80
N ALA A 395 7.87 13.94 -23.08
CA ALA A 395 7.85 15.06 -24.01
C ALA A 395 6.41 15.33 -24.46
N VAL A 396 5.93 16.57 -24.29
CA VAL A 396 4.59 17.02 -24.70
C VAL A 396 4.73 18.17 -25.68
N TRP A 397 4.13 18.02 -26.85
CA TRP A 397 3.96 19.07 -27.84
C TRP A 397 2.58 19.69 -27.66
N GLY A 398 2.55 20.96 -27.25
CA GLY A 398 1.32 21.71 -27.10
C GLY A 398 1.35 23.05 -27.81
N GLY A 399 0.16 23.56 -28.07
CA GLY A 399 -0.12 24.82 -28.74
C GLY A 399 -1.42 25.41 -28.19
N ASP A 400 -2.42 25.64 -29.03
CA ASP A 400 -3.76 25.97 -28.50
C ASP A 400 -4.41 24.78 -27.79
N ARG A 401 -4.02 23.56 -28.15
CA ARG A 401 -4.43 22.30 -27.51
C ARG A 401 -3.22 21.39 -27.31
N ILE A 402 -3.45 20.14 -26.91
CA ILE A 402 -2.41 19.10 -26.92
C ILE A 402 -2.34 18.50 -28.33
N ASP A 403 -1.17 18.60 -28.94
CA ASP A 403 -0.94 18.08 -30.28
C ASP A 403 -0.39 16.66 -30.26
N ALA A 404 0.64 16.42 -29.43
CA ALA A 404 1.29 15.12 -29.36
C ALA A 404 2.05 14.90 -28.04
N ALA A 405 2.38 13.65 -27.75
CA ALA A 405 3.24 13.26 -26.64
C ALA A 405 4.16 12.09 -27.00
N GLN A 406 5.27 11.96 -26.29
CA GLN A 406 6.23 10.86 -26.43
C GLN A 406 6.84 10.55 -25.06
N LEU A 407 7.01 9.26 -24.76
CA LEU A 407 7.60 8.78 -23.52
C LEU A 407 8.89 8.01 -23.79
N THR A 408 9.87 8.16 -22.91
CA THR A 408 11.11 7.37 -22.91
C THR A 408 11.21 6.57 -21.62
N TYR A 409 11.71 5.34 -21.73
CA TYR A 409 11.88 4.36 -20.66
C TYR A 409 13.31 3.82 -20.69
N PRO A 410 13.86 3.37 -19.55
CA PRO A 410 15.18 2.73 -19.55
C PRO A 410 15.15 1.39 -20.31
N GLY A 411 16.17 1.11 -21.13
CA GLY A 411 16.52 -0.26 -21.57
C GLY A 411 15.41 -1.12 -22.17
N GLY A 412 14.47 -0.57 -22.95
CA GLY A 412 13.35 -1.35 -23.50
C GLY A 412 12.22 -1.64 -22.52
N GLY A 413 12.21 -1.02 -21.34
CA GLY A 413 11.20 -1.24 -20.31
C GLY A 413 9.85 -0.55 -20.54
N GLY A 414 9.64 0.11 -21.69
CA GLY A 414 8.37 0.73 -22.04
C GLY A 414 7.34 -0.26 -22.61
N PRO A 415 6.12 0.23 -22.91
CA PRO A 415 5.03 -0.62 -23.39
C PRO A 415 5.40 -1.42 -24.65
N GLY A 416 5.13 -2.73 -24.65
CA GLY A 416 5.54 -3.61 -25.74
C GLY A 416 7.07 -3.79 -25.90
N GLY A 417 7.87 -3.43 -24.90
CA GLY A 417 9.33 -3.62 -24.91
C GLY A 417 10.11 -2.46 -25.55
N VAL A 418 9.49 -1.29 -25.73
CA VAL A 418 10.14 -0.14 -26.39
C VAL A 418 10.95 0.70 -25.40
N THR A 419 12.08 1.26 -25.84
CA THR A 419 12.81 2.28 -25.06
C THR A 419 12.14 3.64 -25.19
N GLN A 420 11.45 3.89 -26.30
CA GLN A 420 10.77 5.15 -26.56
C GLN A 420 9.50 4.87 -27.35
N THR A 421 8.39 5.46 -26.94
CA THR A 421 7.14 5.37 -27.71
C THR A 421 7.27 6.18 -29.01
N PRO A 422 6.43 5.92 -30.03
CA PRO A 422 6.29 6.87 -31.12
C PRO A 422 5.85 8.25 -30.58
N ARG A 423 6.05 9.31 -31.38
CA ARG A 423 5.33 10.57 -31.14
C ARG A 423 3.84 10.33 -31.43
N MET A 424 3.06 10.14 -30.37
CA MET A 424 1.63 9.84 -30.43
C MET A 424 0.84 11.14 -30.60
N GLY A 425 -0.13 11.18 -31.51
CA GLY A 425 -0.85 12.40 -31.89
C GLY A 425 -0.31 13.04 -33.18
N ALA A 426 -0.54 14.34 -33.34
CA ALA A 426 -0.24 15.07 -34.57
C ALA A 426 1.27 15.23 -34.80
N ALA A 427 1.80 14.52 -35.82
CA ALA A 427 3.22 14.47 -36.12
C ALA A 427 3.88 15.84 -36.41
N GLY A 428 3.10 16.81 -36.89
CA GLY A 428 3.56 18.18 -37.19
C GLY A 428 2.98 19.28 -36.29
N GLY A 429 2.13 18.94 -35.32
CA GLY A 429 1.42 19.90 -34.48
C GLY A 429 2.18 20.30 -33.21
N GLY A 430 1.96 21.51 -32.72
CA GLY A 430 2.49 21.97 -31.43
C GLY A 430 4.01 22.14 -31.33
N SER A 431 4.46 22.54 -30.15
CA SER A 431 5.87 22.75 -29.80
C SER A 431 6.18 22.07 -28.47
N PRO A 432 7.37 21.45 -28.29
CA PRO A 432 7.79 20.91 -27.01
C PRO A 432 8.44 21.96 -26.09
N GLN A 433 8.40 23.24 -26.50
CA GLN A 433 8.98 24.34 -25.75
C GLN A 433 7.93 25.02 -24.86
N PRO A 434 8.31 25.49 -23.67
CA PRO A 434 7.46 26.31 -22.82
C PRO A 434 6.93 27.56 -23.57
N PRO A 435 5.76 28.09 -23.19
CA PRO A 435 4.99 27.71 -22.00
C PRO A 435 3.98 26.58 -22.23
N ARG A 436 3.74 26.16 -23.49
CA ARG A 436 2.62 25.26 -23.82
C ARG A 436 3.04 23.82 -24.14
N GLY A 437 4.32 23.56 -24.32
CA GLY A 437 4.86 22.21 -24.31
C GLY A 437 6.02 22.11 -23.33
N GLY A 438 6.56 20.91 -23.19
CA GLY A 438 7.67 20.67 -22.28
C GLY A 438 8.34 19.31 -22.50
N VAL A 439 9.59 19.21 -22.06
CA VAL A 439 10.33 17.95 -21.94
C VAL A 439 10.78 17.83 -20.49
N PHE A 440 10.33 16.76 -19.83
CA PHE A 440 10.52 16.52 -18.41
C PHE A 440 11.36 15.26 -18.23
N ASP A 441 12.55 15.41 -17.65
CA ASP A 441 13.45 14.31 -17.33
C ASP A 441 13.12 13.75 -15.95
N LEU A 442 12.75 12.47 -15.93
CA LEU A 442 12.35 11.72 -14.74
C LEU A 442 13.39 10.69 -14.31
N THR A 443 14.58 10.68 -14.92
CA THR A 443 15.65 9.72 -14.59
C THR A 443 16.13 9.82 -13.14
N ASN A 444 16.07 11.02 -12.56
CA ASN A 444 16.49 11.31 -11.18
C ASN A 444 15.44 12.12 -10.40
N SER A 445 14.21 12.22 -10.92
CA SER A 445 13.14 12.99 -10.29
C SER A 445 12.03 12.09 -9.81
N SER A 446 11.13 12.68 -9.03
CA SER A 446 9.93 12.02 -8.57
C SER A 446 9.01 11.65 -9.74
N GLN A 447 8.41 10.46 -9.70
CA GLN A 447 7.47 9.98 -10.72
C GLN A 447 6.17 10.80 -10.68
N VAL A 448 5.43 10.82 -11.79
CA VAL A 448 4.11 11.49 -11.86
C VAL A 448 3.09 10.68 -11.06
N VAL A 449 2.36 11.34 -10.15
CA VAL A 449 1.32 10.73 -9.31
C VAL A 449 -0.08 11.28 -9.60
N VAL A 450 -0.16 12.48 -10.20
CA VAL A 450 -1.43 13.04 -10.70
C VAL A 450 -1.27 13.43 -12.16
N ALA A 451 -2.18 12.96 -13.00
CA ALA A 451 -2.33 13.41 -14.37
C ALA A 451 -3.69 14.11 -14.52
N GLU A 452 -3.69 15.39 -14.85
CA GLU A 452 -4.89 16.21 -14.93
C GLU A 452 -4.91 17.07 -16.18
N GLY A 453 -6.05 17.69 -16.48
CA GLY A 453 -6.16 18.51 -17.68
C GLY A 453 -7.56 18.97 -18.01
N LEU A 454 -7.72 19.39 -19.27
CA LEU A 454 -8.99 19.82 -19.84
C LEU A 454 -9.27 19.04 -21.12
N SER A 455 -10.48 18.53 -21.28
CA SER A 455 -10.91 17.84 -22.50
C SER A 455 -12.37 18.12 -22.87
N GLY A 456 -12.66 18.09 -24.16
CA GLY A 456 -14.01 18.03 -24.71
C GLY A 456 -14.04 16.92 -25.75
N ASP A 457 -14.37 17.26 -27.00
CA ASP A 457 -14.19 16.35 -28.14
C ASP A 457 -12.73 15.91 -28.31
N VAL A 458 -11.77 16.74 -27.88
CA VAL A 458 -10.33 16.48 -27.95
C VAL A 458 -9.61 16.90 -26.67
N VAL A 459 -8.35 16.52 -26.54
CA VAL A 459 -7.49 16.88 -25.40
C VAL A 459 -7.01 18.32 -25.53
N ASN A 460 -7.50 19.21 -24.67
CA ASN A 460 -7.20 20.64 -24.74
C ASN A 460 -5.96 21.00 -23.92
N ALA A 461 -5.79 20.43 -22.73
CA ALA A 461 -4.68 20.73 -21.85
C ALA A 461 -4.28 19.53 -20.99
N LEU A 462 -3.03 19.53 -20.53
CA LEU A 462 -2.49 18.56 -19.57
C LEU A 462 -1.61 19.27 -18.53
N SER A 463 -1.61 18.74 -17.31
CA SER A 463 -0.67 19.07 -16.26
C SER A 463 -0.31 17.79 -15.49
N PHE A 464 0.88 17.77 -14.91
CA PHE A 464 1.35 16.65 -14.08
C PHE A 464 1.79 17.13 -12.71
N THR A 465 1.40 16.41 -11.66
CA THR A 465 1.97 16.53 -10.32
C THR A 465 2.88 15.35 -10.04
N PHE A 466 4.10 15.62 -9.62
CA PHE A 466 5.12 14.64 -9.27
C PHE A 466 5.04 14.28 -7.78
N ALA A 467 5.53 13.10 -7.39
CA ALA A 467 5.40 12.61 -6.02
C ALA A 467 6.17 13.42 -4.97
N ASP A 468 7.07 14.32 -5.39
CA ASP A 468 7.74 15.30 -4.51
C ASP A 468 6.88 16.55 -4.24
N GLY A 469 5.65 16.58 -4.79
CA GLY A 469 4.70 17.68 -4.67
C GLY A 469 4.92 18.81 -5.67
N THR A 470 5.95 18.74 -6.51
CA THR A 470 6.13 19.69 -7.62
C THR A 470 5.14 19.39 -8.74
N ALA A 471 4.82 20.39 -9.55
CA ALA A 471 3.90 20.25 -10.67
C ALA A 471 4.40 21.01 -11.91
N THR A 472 3.95 20.56 -13.08
CA THR A 472 4.18 21.29 -14.32
C THR A 472 3.26 22.51 -14.41
N ASP A 473 3.67 23.51 -15.18
CA ASP A 473 2.71 24.46 -15.73
C ASP A 473 1.72 23.73 -16.67
N GLN A 474 0.57 24.37 -16.94
CA GLN A 474 -0.41 23.84 -17.88
C GLN A 474 0.17 23.76 -19.30
N LEU A 475 0.20 22.55 -19.85
CA LEU A 475 0.60 22.24 -21.21
C LEU A 475 -0.62 22.32 -22.13
N GLY A 476 -0.46 22.88 -23.33
CA GLY A 476 -1.58 23.23 -24.22
C GLY A 476 -2.44 24.37 -23.66
N GLY A 477 -3.76 24.24 -23.81
CA GLY A 477 -4.75 25.09 -23.15
C GLY A 477 -4.81 26.56 -23.61
N GLY A 478 -4.33 26.86 -24.82
CA GLY A 478 -4.62 28.15 -25.46
C GLY A 478 -6.08 28.31 -25.87
N TYR A 479 -6.80 27.19 -26.03
CA TYR A 479 -8.25 27.16 -26.22
C TYR A 479 -8.96 27.11 -24.85
N PRO A 480 -9.83 28.09 -24.52
CA PRO A 480 -10.61 28.08 -23.29
C PRO A 480 -11.83 27.18 -23.47
N GLY A 481 -11.72 25.90 -23.12
CA GLY A 481 -12.85 24.99 -23.16
C GLY A 481 -12.50 23.55 -22.76
N GLY A 482 -13.55 22.73 -22.64
CA GLY A 482 -13.45 21.38 -22.09
C GLY A 482 -13.79 21.32 -20.60
N GLY A 483 -14.25 20.15 -20.15
CA GLY A 483 -14.37 19.82 -18.73
C GLY A 483 -13.01 19.47 -18.16
N SER A 484 -12.82 19.74 -16.86
CA SER A 484 -11.64 19.28 -16.15
C SER A 484 -11.69 17.78 -15.89
N PHE A 485 -10.53 17.15 -15.89
CA PHE A 485 -10.34 15.80 -15.38
C PHE A 485 -9.09 15.75 -14.52
N SER A 486 -9.06 14.84 -13.56
CA SER A 486 -7.88 14.53 -12.75
C SER A 486 -7.87 13.04 -12.46
N PHE A 487 -6.70 12.42 -12.59
CA PHE A 487 -6.50 11.01 -12.29
C PHE A 487 -5.34 10.86 -11.32
N SER A 488 -5.67 10.30 -10.17
CA SER A 488 -4.73 9.94 -9.11
C SER A 488 -5.28 8.71 -8.40
N TYR A 489 -4.42 7.72 -8.19
CA TYR A 489 -4.77 6.49 -7.48
C TYR A 489 -3.78 6.32 -6.32
N PRO A 490 -4.24 6.10 -5.07
CA PRO A 490 -3.35 6.00 -3.92
C PRO A 490 -2.25 4.96 -4.11
N GLY A 491 -1.00 5.34 -3.83
CA GLY A 491 0.18 4.46 -3.94
C GLY A 491 0.69 4.20 -5.37
N GLU A 492 0.00 4.71 -6.39
CA GLU A 492 0.32 4.48 -7.79
C GLU A 492 1.09 5.65 -8.40
N TYR A 493 1.92 5.34 -9.39
CA TYR A 493 2.49 6.33 -10.30
C TYR A 493 1.99 6.12 -11.72
N MET A 494 1.95 7.20 -12.51
CA MET A 494 1.67 7.15 -13.93
C MET A 494 2.82 6.44 -14.66
N SER A 495 2.55 5.22 -15.12
CA SER A 495 3.48 4.37 -15.86
C SER A 495 3.36 4.56 -17.38
N ARG A 496 2.24 5.14 -17.84
CA ARG A 496 1.93 5.34 -19.26
C ARG A 496 1.10 6.61 -19.50
N LEU A 497 1.36 7.23 -20.66
CA LEU A 497 0.49 8.20 -21.33
C LEU A 497 0.34 7.71 -22.77
N HIS A 498 -0.89 7.44 -23.19
CA HIS A 498 -1.22 6.98 -24.53
C HIS A 498 -2.17 7.97 -25.20
N ILE A 499 -1.77 8.53 -26.36
CA ILE A 499 -2.67 9.29 -27.22
C ILE A 499 -3.18 8.38 -28.33
N ASN A 500 -4.49 8.21 -28.38
CA ASN A 500 -5.18 7.42 -29.39
C ASN A 500 -5.50 8.33 -30.59
N GLY A 501 -4.66 8.26 -31.62
CA GLY A 501 -4.87 8.91 -32.91
C GLY A 501 -4.89 10.44 -32.93
N VAL A 502 -5.50 10.99 -33.98
CA VAL A 502 -5.54 12.43 -34.31
C VAL A 502 -6.93 12.75 -34.81
N SER A 503 -7.54 13.80 -34.29
CA SER A 503 -8.84 14.26 -34.77
C SER A 503 -8.73 14.79 -36.20
N ASP A 504 -9.57 14.31 -37.11
CA ASP A 504 -9.61 14.82 -38.49
C ASP A 504 -10.11 16.27 -38.57
N TYR A 505 -10.96 16.67 -37.61
CA TYR A 505 -11.52 18.02 -37.55
C TYR A 505 -10.58 19.02 -36.90
N TYR A 506 -9.98 18.64 -35.76
CA TYR A 506 -9.13 19.56 -34.98
C TYR A 506 -7.65 19.50 -35.37
N GLY A 507 -7.18 18.38 -35.94
CA GLY A 507 -5.77 18.17 -36.30
C GLY A 507 -4.83 18.02 -35.10
N THR A 508 -5.37 17.69 -33.92
CA THR A 508 -4.67 17.58 -32.63
C THR A 508 -4.90 16.19 -32.00
N ALA A 509 -4.33 15.92 -30.83
CA ALA A 509 -4.56 14.67 -30.11
C ALA A 509 -6.06 14.44 -29.87
N ASP A 510 -6.57 13.29 -30.30
CA ASP A 510 -8.02 12.98 -30.27
C ASP A 510 -8.44 12.58 -28.86
N CYS A 511 -7.85 11.48 -28.35
CA CYS A 511 -8.11 10.96 -27.02
C CYS A 511 -6.80 10.64 -26.28
N VAL A 512 -6.78 10.81 -24.95
CA VAL A 512 -5.69 10.38 -24.07
C VAL A 512 -6.19 9.39 -23.01
N VAL A 513 -5.36 8.37 -22.72
CA VAL A 513 -5.52 7.42 -21.61
C VAL A 513 -4.20 7.35 -20.85
N PHE A 514 -4.27 7.34 -19.52
CA PHE A 514 -3.11 7.19 -18.64
C PHE A 514 -3.11 5.80 -18.03
N GLY A 515 -1.93 5.18 -17.94
CA GLY A 515 -1.73 3.93 -17.20
C GLY A 515 -1.03 4.21 -15.87
N PHE A 516 -1.39 3.46 -14.84
CA PHE A 516 -0.88 3.58 -13.49
C PHE A 516 -0.44 2.21 -13.00
N LYS A 517 0.74 2.18 -12.35
CA LYS A 517 1.26 0.99 -11.69
C LYS A 517 1.49 1.29 -10.23
N TYR A 518 1.23 0.28 -9.41
CA TYR A 518 1.56 0.32 -8.01
C TYR A 518 3.09 0.34 -7.92
N HIS A 519 3.65 1.08 -6.96
CA HIS A 519 5.06 0.89 -6.64
C HIS A 519 5.19 -0.50 -6.03
N SER A 520 5.53 -1.49 -6.85
CA SER A 520 5.89 -2.81 -6.38
C SER A 520 6.90 -2.64 -5.26
N PHE A 521 6.54 -3.07 -4.05
CA PHE A 521 7.46 -3.00 -2.95
C PHE A 521 8.64 -3.93 -3.22
N GLY A 522 9.84 -3.35 -3.32
CA GLY A 522 11.10 -4.10 -3.38
C GLY A 522 11.54 -4.56 -4.77
N GLN A 523 11.65 -3.67 -5.76
CA GLN A 523 12.56 -3.97 -6.88
C GLN A 523 13.98 -4.07 -6.32
N LEU A 524 14.72 -5.10 -6.72
CA LEU A 524 16.10 -5.23 -6.31
C LEU A 524 16.95 -4.19 -7.06
N MET A 525 17.57 -3.29 -6.30
CA MET A 525 18.41 -2.22 -6.80
C MET A 525 19.86 -2.46 -6.40
N SER A 526 20.78 -1.87 -7.16
CA SER A 526 22.20 -1.87 -6.88
C SER A 526 22.75 -0.45 -6.89
N ILE A 527 23.60 -0.15 -5.92
CA ILE A 527 24.41 1.05 -5.84
C ILE A 527 25.86 0.64 -5.61
N THR A 528 26.79 1.39 -6.18
CA THR A 528 28.22 1.05 -6.17
C THR A 528 29.05 2.18 -5.60
N TRP A 529 30.11 1.84 -4.87
CA TRP A 529 31.11 2.79 -4.38
C TRP A 529 32.45 2.52 -5.06
N ASP A 530 32.98 3.52 -5.75
CA ASP A 530 34.22 3.44 -6.54
C ASP A 530 35.50 3.86 -5.77
N GLY A 531 35.38 4.07 -4.45
CA GLY A 531 36.43 4.65 -3.62
C GLY A 531 36.28 6.16 -3.39
N THR A 532 35.44 6.84 -4.17
CA THR A 532 35.26 8.31 -4.08
C THR A 532 33.79 8.75 -3.99
N ALA A 533 32.88 8.06 -4.68
CA ALA A 533 31.47 8.41 -4.72
C ALA A 533 30.58 7.17 -4.87
N TRP A 534 29.34 7.29 -4.37
CA TRP A 534 28.27 6.34 -4.65
C TRP A 534 27.67 6.63 -6.02
N SER A 535 27.31 5.58 -6.77
CA SER A 535 26.60 5.69 -8.04
C SER A 535 25.13 6.10 -7.87
N ALA A 536 24.43 6.32 -8.98
CA ALA A 536 22.97 6.27 -8.99
C ALA A 536 22.46 4.83 -8.82
N ASP A 537 21.16 4.71 -8.54
CA ASP A 537 20.46 3.43 -8.41
C ASP A 537 20.36 2.73 -9.76
N ASN A 538 20.75 1.46 -9.78
CA ASN A 538 20.68 0.62 -10.98
C ASN A 538 19.85 -0.64 -10.69
N PRO A 539 18.75 -0.88 -11.41
CA PRO A 539 17.98 -2.11 -11.28
C PRO A 539 18.84 -3.36 -11.48
N VAL A 540 18.67 -4.35 -10.61
CA VAL A 540 19.23 -5.70 -10.76
C VAL A 540 18.25 -6.49 -11.63
N GLY A 541 18.21 -6.14 -12.92
CA GLY A 541 17.22 -6.65 -13.85
C GLY A 541 15.78 -6.26 -13.47
N GLY A 542 14.81 -7.10 -13.83
CA GLY A 542 13.40 -6.98 -13.42
C GLY A 542 13.06 -7.78 -12.17
N ILE A 543 14.05 -8.00 -11.29
CA ILE A 543 13.88 -8.86 -10.11
C ILE A 543 13.17 -8.05 -9.02
N ALA A 544 12.05 -8.57 -8.56
CA ALA A 544 11.48 -8.23 -7.27
C ALA A 544 11.83 -9.34 -6.28
N THR A 545 11.99 -8.97 -5.01
CA THR A 545 12.21 -9.95 -3.94
C THR A 545 11.60 -9.47 -2.64
N SER A 546 10.89 -10.34 -1.95
CA SER A 546 10.20 -10.05 -0.69
C SER A 546 11.08 -10.23 0.56
N ALA A 547 12.28 -10.80 0.42
CA ALA A 547 13.27 -10.97 1.48
C ALA A 547 14.64 -10.40 1.07
N ALA A 548 15.48 -10.03 2.06
CA ALA A 548 16.81 -9.51 1.78
C ALA A 548 17.63 -10.52 0.96
N PRO A 549 18.31 -10.09 -0.13
CA PRO A 549 19.19 -10.96 -0.91
C PRO A 549 20.46 -11.33 -0.13
N ALA A 550 21.27 -12.19 -0.73
CA ALA A 550 22.65 -12.44 -0.37
C ALA A 550 23.56 -12.16 -1.56
N LEU A 551 24.70 -11.52 -1.34
CA LEU A 551 25.64 -11.18 -2.40
C LEU A 551 27.02 -11.73 -2.07
N GLY A 552 27.62 -12.46 -3.01
CA GLY A 552 28.95 -13.03 -2.83
C GLY A 552 29.75 -13.05 -4.12
N THR A 553 31.06 -12.92 -4.00
CA THR A 553 31.97 -12.98 -5.15
C THR A 553 32.44 -14.41 -5.36
N PHE A 554 32.35 -14.91 -6.59
CA PHE A 554 32.81 -16.24 -6.97
C PHE A 554 33.36 -16.22 -8.39
N ASN A 555 34.58 -16.72 -8.59
CA ASN A 555 35.27 -16.77 -9.88
C ASN A 555 35.27 -15.44 -10.67
N GLY A 556 35.38 -14.31 -9.97
CA GLY A 556 35.43 -12.99 -10.61
C GLY A 556 34.07 -12.43 -11.04
N SER A 557 32.97 -13.02 -10.56
CA SER A 557 31.60 -12.54 -10.77
C SER A 557 30.88 -12.35 -9.44
N LEU A 558 29.87 -11.49 -9.39
CA LEU A 558 28.95 -11.42 -8.25
C LEU A 558 27.78 -12.36 -8.46
N TYR A 559 27.46 -13.13 -7.43
CA TYR A 559 26.27 -13.96 -7.36
C TYR A 559 25.31 -13.30 -6.38
N CYS A 560 24.15 -12.88 -6.88
CA CYS A 560 23.05 -12.41 -6.06
C CYS A 560 22.04 -13.55 -5.91
N LEU A 561 21.80 -13.99 -4.68
CA LEU A 561 20.87 -15.05 -4.33
C LEU A 561 19.70 -14.47 -3.54
N TYR A 562 18.49 -14.91 -3.85
CA TYR A 562 17.29 -14.31 -3.31
C TYR A 562 16.12 -15.29 -3.32
N GLN A 563 15.08 -14.95 -2.57
CA GLN A 563 13.82 -15.70 -2.56
C GLN A 563 12.94 -15.25 -3.73
N GLY A 564 12.45 -16.21 -4.50
CA GLY A 564 11.45 -15.98 -5.55
C GLY A 564 10.09 -15.60 -4.93
N ASP A 565 9.50 -14.50 -5.43
CA ASP A 565 8.34 -13.84 -4.81
C ASP A 565 7.07 -14.67 -4.70
N LEU A 566 6.86 -15.65 -5.57
CA LEU A 566 5.57 -16.36 -5.69
C LEU A 566 5.62 -17.82 -5.27
N ASP A 567 6.81 -18.40 -5.16
CA ASP A 567 7.01 -19.84 -4.98
C ASP A 567 8.02 -20.19 -3.88
N ALA A 568 8.58 -19.18 -3.20
CA ALA A 568 9.59 -19.35 -2.17
C ALA A 568 10.80 -20.19 -2.63
N SER A 569 11.08 -20.22 -3.94
CA SER A 569 12.25 -20.91 -4.48
C SER A 569 13.53 -20.10 -4.26
N LEU A 570 14.65 -20.79 -4.03
CA LEU A 570 15.96 -20.14 -3.99
C LEU A 570 16.42 -19.86 -5.43
N ARG A 571 16.60 -18.59 -5.77
CA ARG A 571 16.97 -18.13 -7.11
C ARG A 571 18.25 -17.31 -7.08
N TYR A 572 18.88 -17.16 -8.24
CA TYR A 572 20.09 -16.38 -8.39
C TYR A 572 20.23 -15.72 -9.76
N THR A 573 20.95 -14.60 -9.78
CA THR A 573 21.46 -13.94 -10.99
C THR A 573 22.95 -13.62 -10.81
N VAL A 574 23.69 -13.58 -11.91
CA VAL A 574 25.14 -13.42 -11.93
C VAL A 574 25.52 -12.13 -12.65
N PHE A 575 26.32 -11.29 -12.00
CA PHE A 575 26.91 -10.10 -12.61
C PHE A 575 28.32 -10.41 -13.10
N ASP A 576 28.56 -10.23 -14.39
CA ASP A 576 29.85 -10.52 -15.04
C ASP A 576 30.85 -9.34 -15.02
N GLY A 577 30.53 -8.27 -14.28
CA GLY A 577 31.25 -7.00 -14.30
C GLY A 577 30.63 -5.96 -15.23
N THR A 578 29.71 -6.36 -16.11
CA THR A 578 29.04 -5.46 -17.06
C THR A 578 27.52 -5.57 -17.05
N SER A 579 26.97 -6.78 -16.89
CA SER A 579 25.54 -7.03 -16.94
C SER A 579 25.12 -8.18 -16.02
N TRP A 580 23.87 -8.13 -15.56
CA TRP A 580 23.23 -9.21 -14.83
C TRP A 580 22.69 -10.25 -15.79
N SER A 581 22.89 -11.54 -15.47
CA SER A 581 22.32 -12.65 -16.22
C SER A 581 20.80 -12.71 -16.07
N ALA A 582 20.15 -13.51 -16.93
CA ALA A 582 18.80 -13.96 -16.66
C ALA A 582 18.75 -14.73 -15.32
N GLU A 583 17.59 -14.69 -14.68
CA GLU A 583 17.32 -15.41 -13.43
C GLU A 583 17.44 -16.92 -13.62
N GLN A 584 18.01 -17.58 -12.61
CA GLN A 584 18.20 -19.01 -12.55
C GLN A 584 17.71 -19.53 -11.18
N GLN A 585 17.28 -20.78 -11.13
CA GLN A 585 16.83 -21.41 -9.90
C GLN A 585 17.89 -22.39 -9.37
N VAL A 586 18.07 -22.43 -8.04
CA VAL A 586 18.83 -23.49 -7.38
C VAL A 586 17.96 -24.75 -7.33
N PRO A 587 18.36 -25.86 -7.97
CA PRO A 587 17.49 -27.03 -8.11
C PRO A 587 17.06 -27.64 -6.78
N GLY A 588 15.74 -27.72 -6.56
CA GLY A 588 15.17 -28.40 -5.39
C GLY A 588 15.29 -27.64 -4.07
N ALA A 589 15.78 -26.39 -4.09
CA ALA A 589 15.93 -25.56 -2.90
C ALA A 589 14.78 -24.54 -2.81
N GLY A 590 14.13 -24.50 -1.65
CA GLY A 590 13.13 -23.49 -1.28
C GLY A 590 13.42 -22.96 0.11
N LEU A 591 13.09 -21.69 0.34
CA LEU A 591 13.45 -20.96 1.56
C LEU A 591 12.30 -20.09 2.09
N THR A 592 12.25 -19.93 3.40
CA THR A 592 11.24 -19.10 4.12
C THR A 592 11.82 -17.83 4.74
N ALA A 593 13.13 -17.63 4.62
CA ALA A 593 13.86 -16.45 5.07
C ALA A 593 15.03 -16.16 4.12
N SER A 594 15.71 -15.04 4.31
CA SER A 594 16.83 -14.64 3.45
C SER A 594 18.01 -15.63 3.45
N PRO A 595 18.67 -15.86 2.30
CA PRO A 595 19.84 -16.73 2.21
C PRO A 595 21.13 -16.01 2.69
N ALA A 596 22.20 -16.77 2.85
CA ALA A 596 23.57 -16.29 3.00
C ALA A 596 24.50 -17.03 2.04
N VAL A 597 25.53 -16.35 1.55
CA VAL A 597 26.45 -16.92 0.55
C VAL A 597 27.91 -16.62 0.91
N ALA A 598 28.80 -17.60 0.71
CA ALA A 598 30.24 -17.41 0.83
C ALA A 598 31.00 -18.37 -0.10
N GLU A 599 32.14 -17.92 -0.62
CA GLU A 599 33.10 -18.80 -1.29
C GLU A 599 33.99 -19.49 -0.26
N PHE A 600 34.10 -20.81 -0.34
CA PHE A 600 34.95 -21.62 0.52
C PHE A 600 35.51 -22.81 -0.26
N ASP A 601 36.84 -22.97 -0.22
CA ASP A 601 37.55 -24.05 -0.91
C ASP A 601 37.18 -24.19 -2.41
N GLY A 602 37.06 -23.05 -3.11
CA GLY A 602 36.75 -23.01 -4.54
C GLY A 602 35.31 -23.37 -4.89
N ARG A 603 34.39 -23.36 -3.91
CA ARG A 603 32.96 -23.60 -4.10
C ARG A 603 32.13 -22.48 -3.46
N LEU A 604 30.97 -22.22 -4.04
CA LEU A 604 30.00 -21.29 -3.48
C LEU A 604 29.04 -22.05 -2.56
N TYR A 605 29.03 -21.70 -1.29
CA TYR A 605 28.12 -22.25 -0.28
C TYR A 605 26.96 -21.29 -0.05
N VAL A 606 25.75 -21.82 -0.04
CA VAL A 606 24.53 -21.05 0.22
C VAL A 606 23.82 -21.67 1.40
N ALA A 607 23.76 -20.95 2.51
CA ALA A 607 23.00 -21.34 3.69
C ALA A 607 21.65 -20.63 3.68
N HIS A 608 20.58 -21.35 4.00
CA HIS A 608 19.22 -20.79 4.02
C HIS A 608 18.33 -21.57 4.99
N GLN A 609 17.23 -20.94 5.41
CA GLN A 609 16.19 -21.62 6.17
C GLN A 609 15.27 -22.34 5.20
N GLY A 610 15.10 -23.65 5.38
CA GLY A 610 14.27 -24.45 4.47
C GLY A 610 12.80 -24.01 4.45
N ALA A 611 12.08 -24.36 3.36
CA ALA A 611 10.65 -24.07 3.23
C ALA A 611 9.71 -24.92 4.13
N GLY A 612 10.27 -25.81 4.95
CA GLY A 612 9.54 -26.69 5.85
C GLY A 612 9.17 -26.03 7.18
N PRO A 613 8.19 -26.58 7.93
CA PRO A 613 7.78 -26.05 9.23
C PRO A 613 8.79 -26.33 10.35
N ASP A 614 9.91 -26.99 10.03
CA ASP A 614 10.96 -27.39 10.96
C ASP A 614 12.00 -26.28 11.19
N TYR A 615 11.91 -25.16 10.47
CA TYR A 615 12.82 -24.03 10.59
C TYR A 615 14.30 -24.46 10.53
N ALA A 616 14.58 -25.52 9.75
CA ALA A 616 15.90 -26.13 9.73
C ALA A 616 16.87 -25.33 8.85
N LEU A 617 18.16 -25.38 9.20
CA LEU A 617 19.23 -24.88 8.34
C LEU A 617 19.46 -25.86 7.17
N TRP A 618 19.46 -25.34 5.96
CA TRP A 618 19.79 -26.06 4.73
C TRP A 618 20.98 -25.41 4.03
N CYS A 619 21.69 -26.21 3.24
CA CYS A 619 22.85 -25.75 2.48
C CYS A 619 22.88 -26.33 1.07
N SER A 620 23.01 -25.43 0.09
CA SER A 620 23.25 -25.72 -1.32
C SER A 620 24.68 -25.34 -1.70
N VAL A 621 25.35 -26.16 -2.52
CA VAL A 621 26.76 -25.97 -2.89
C VAL A 621 26.91 -25.96 -4.41
N PHE A 622 27.58 -24.94 -4.94
CA PHE A 622 27.90 -24.81 -6.36
C PHE A 622 29.41 -24.95 -6.60
N ASP A 623 29.80 -25.84 -7.51
CA ASP A 623 31.22 -26.14 -7.80
C ASP A 623 31.80 -25.30 -8.96
N GLY A 624 31.05 -24.32 -9.45
CA GLY A 624 31.40 -23.54 -10.65
C GLY A 624 30.81 -24.08 -11.95
N THR A 625 30.25 -25.29 -11.94
CA THR A 625 29.60 -25.90 -13.10
C THR A 625 28.21 -26.42 -12.80
N SER A 626 27.97 -26.95 -11.60
CA SER A 626 26.70 -27.57 -11.22
C SER A 626 26.38 -27.36 -9.74
N TRP A 627 25.08 -27.33 -9.44
CA TRP A 627 24.56 -27.33 -8.09
C TRP A 627 24.50 -28.77 -7.56
N GLN A 628 25.03 -28.96 -6.36
CA GLN A 628 24.80 -30.18 -5.59
C GLN A 628 23.39 -30.19 -4.99
N ALA A 629 22.95 -31.35 -4.52
CA ALA A 629 21.65 -31.47 -3.88
C ALA A 629 21.59 -30.64 -2.59
N ASP A 630 20.49 -29.92 -2.41
CA ASP A 630 20.24 -29.16 -1.19
C ASP A 630 20.19 -30.11 0.02
N THR A 631 20.99 -29.82 1.03
CA THR A 631 21.24 -30.73 2.16
C THR A 631 20.87 -30.07 3.48
N ASN A 632 20.04 -30.74 4.27
CA ASN A 632 19.71 -30.34 5.63
C ASN A 632 20.94 -30.44 6.54
N VAL A 633 21.16 -29.41 7.37
CA VAL A 633 22.14 -29.42 8.45
C VAL A 633 21.42 -29.86 9.72
N PRO A 634 21.57 -31.13 10.13
CA PRO A 634 20.68 -31.72 11.13
C PRO A 634 20.81 -31.05 12.50
N GLN A 635 19.69 -30.97 13.22
CA GLN A 635 19.64 -30.41 14.59
C GLN A 635 19.98 -28.92 14.71
N VAL A 636 20.04 -28.19 13.60
CA VAL A 636 20.24 -26.73 13.58
C VAL A 636 18.96 -26.08 13.10
N GLY A 637 18.31 -25.33 13.99
CA GLY A 637 17.12 -24.54 13.69
C GLY A 637 17.40 -23.04 13.78
N LEU A 638 16.81 -22.27 12.87
CA LEU A 638 16.96 -20.81 12.82
C LEU A 638 15.63 -20.06 12.67
N THR A 639 15.55 -18.89 13.31
CA THR A 639 14.35 -18.02 13.31
C THR A 639 14.51 -16.74 12.49
N ALA A 640 15.68 -16.57 11.88
CA ALA A 640 15.99 -15.53 10.90
C ALA A 640 17.07 -16.08 9.95
N GLY A 641 17.18 -15.52 8.75
CA GLY A 641 18.18 -15.89 7.75
C GLY A 641 19.62 -15.93 8.31
N PRO A 642 20.46 -16.89 7.89
CA PRO A 642 21.80 -17.07 8.44
C PRO A 642 22.80 -16.02 7.91
N SER A 643 24.05 -16.14 8.35
CA SER A 643 25.22 -15.45 7.79
C SER A 643 26.42 -16.40 7.68
N LEU A 644 27.22 -16.26 6.63
CA LEU A 644 28.38 -17.10 6.34
C LEU A 644 29.67 -16.29 6.33
N ALA A 645 30.74 -16.84 6.92
CA ALA A 645 32.08 -16.26 6.85
C ALA A 645 33.15 -17.36 6.89
N VAL A 646 34.25 -17.19 6.16
CA VAL A 646 35.37 -18.14 6.17
C VAL A 646 36.46 -17.64 7.11
N TYR A 647 36.77 -18.42 8.13
CA TYR A 647 37.79 -18.10 9.13
C TYR A 647 38.62 -19.34 9.46
N ASP A 648 39.95 -19.17 9.52
CA ASP A 648 40.91 -20.22 9.88
C ASP A 648 40.68 -21.57 9.17
N GLY A 649 40.47 -21.50 7.85
CA GLY A 649 40.25 -22.67 6.99
C GLY A 649 38.90 -23.40 7.19
N SER A 650 37.94 -22.78 7.88
CA SER A 650 36.59 -23.31 8.05
C SER A 650 35.53 -22.30 7.63
N LEU A 651 34.41 -22.78 7.09
CA LEU A 651 33.21 -21.99 6.87
C LEU A 651 32.38 -21.95 8.15
N TYR A 652 32.14 -20.76 8.67
CA TYR A 652 31.27 -20.50 9.82
C TYR A 652 29.89 -20.09 9.34
N CYS A 653 28.85 -20.68 9.92
CA CYS A 653 27.46 -20.27 9.74
C CYS A 653 26.91 -19.75 11.07
N PHE A 654 26.54 -18.48 11.09
CA PHE A 654 25.90 -17.80 12.21
C PHE A 654 24.39 -17.78 12.03
N HIS A 655 23.65 -18.02 13.10
CA HIS A 655 22.19 -18.03 13.06
C HIS A 655 21.57 -17.63 14.41
N GLN A 656 20.35 -17.13 14.35
CA GLN A 656 19.51 -16.93 15.52
C GLN A 656 18.85 -18.28 15.89
N GLY A 657 18.86 -18.69 17.17
CA GLY A 657 18.32 -19.99 17.58
C GLY A 657 16.79 -20.11 17.44
N ALA A 658 16.29 -21.32 17.17
CA ALA A 658 14.85 -21.60 16.99
C ALA A 658 14.13 -22.24 18.20
N GLY A 659 14.84 -22.65 19.25
CA GLY A 659 14.22 -23.16 20.47
C GLY A 659 13.53 -22.06 21.28
N LEU A 660 12.44 -22.37 22.00
CA LEU A 660 11.72 -21.40 22.84
C LEU A 660 12.63 -20.72 23.90
N ASP A 661 13.64 -21.44 24.41
CA ASP A 661 14.66 -20.92 25.33
C ASP A 661 15.83 -20.22 24.61
N ASP A 662 15.90 -20.34 23.28
CA ASP A 662 17.00 -19.89 22.42
C ASP A 662 16.60 -18.74 21.49
N LEU A 663 15.34 -18.30 21.53
CA LEU A 663 14.85 -17.14 20.77
C LEU A 663 15.71 -15.90 21.07
N GLY A 664 16.20 -15.27 20.01
CA GLY A 664 17.09 -14.12 20.10
C GLY A 664 18.51 -14.43 20.57
N GLN A 665 18.92 -15.69 20.70
CA GLN A 665 20.31 -16.06 20.98
C GLN A 665 21.09 -16.24 19.67
N LEU A 666 22.36 -15.82 19.68
CA LEU A 666 23.27 -16.01 18.55
C LEU A 666 24.05 -17.32 18.71
N TRP A 667 24.03 -18.14 17.66
CA TRP A 667 24.70 -19.43 17.58
C TRP A 667 25.59 -19.49 16.35
N TYR A 668 26.54 -20.42 16.34
CA TYR A 668 27.32 -20.74 15.15
C TYR A 668 27.60 -22.24 15.03
N ILE A 669 27.70 -22.70 13.78
CA ILE A 669 28.19 -24.03 13.42
C ILE A 669 29.30 -23.89 12.35
N ARG A 670 30.24 -24.82 12.32
CA ARG A 670 31.41 -24.77 11.42
C ARG A 670 31.41 -25.91 10.44
N ASN A 671 31.91 -25.68 9.23
CA ASN A 671 32.18 -26.69 8.22
C ASN A 671 33.67 -26.64 7.85
N ASP A 672 34.36 -27.78 7.95
CA ASP A 672 35.82 -27.91 7.71
C ASP A 672 36.18 -28.23 6.26
N GLY A 673 35.21 -28.13 5.34
CA GLY A 673 35.34 -28.51 3.93
C GLY A 673 34.82 -29.92 3.65
N SER A 674 34.63 -30.73 4.70
CA SER A 674 34.09 -32.08 4.59
C SER A 674 32.72 -32.25 5.23
N ALA A 675 32.50 -31.67 6.43
CA ALA A 675 31.26 -31.82 7.18
C ALA A 675 31.00 -30.66 8.16
N TRP A 676 29.72 -30.46 8.47
CA TRP A 676 29.27 -29.60 9.57
C TRP A 676 29.61 -30.23 10.94
N GLN A 677 30.18 -29.43 11.83
CA GLN A 677 30.72 -29.85 13.11
C GLN A 677 29.66 -29.68 14.21
N HIS A 678 29.05 -30.78 14.63
CA HIS A 678 27.99 -30.78 15.65
C HIS A 678 28.53 -30.97 17.09
N PRO A 679 27.81 -30.44 18.11
CA PRO A 679 26.66 -29.53 18.01
C PRO A 679 27.10 -28.11 17.63
N ASP A 680 26.14 -27.28 17.23
CA ASP A 680 26.31 -25.84 17.14
C ASP A 680 26.61 -25.24 18.53
N THR A 681 27.21 -24.05 18.54
CA THR A 681 27.72 -23.41 19.76
C THR A 681 27.08 -22.04 19.97
N ARG A 682 26.48 -21.84 21.14
CA ARG A 682 25.92 -20.55 21.56
C ARG A 682 26.99 -19.54 21.91
N ILE A 683 26.85 -18.32 21.42
CA ILE A 683 27.65 -17.16 21.85
C ILE A 683 26.99 -16.57 23.10
N SER A 684 27.71 -16.61 24.21
CA SER A 684 27.17 -16.20 25.51
C SER A 684 26.95 -14.68 25.59
N GLY A 685 25.84 -14.29 26.21
CA GLY A 685 25.53 -12.88 26.51
C GLY A 685 24.88 -12.10 25.36
N VAL A 686 24.73 -12.70 24.18
CA VAL A 686 24.09 -12.06 23.03
C VAL A 686 22.57 -12.18 23.11
N ARG A 687 21.88 -11.06 22.86
CA ARG A 687 20.44 -11.01 22.60
C ARG A 687 20.23 -10.17 21.34
N MET A 688 19.68 -10.79 20.29
CA MET A 688 19.57 -10.19 18.97
C MET A 688 18.17 -10.34 18.35
N THR A 689 17.84 -9.39 17.47
CA THR A 689 16.70 -9.43 16.56
C THR A 689 17.20 -9.48 15.12
N GLY A 690 16.42 -10.08 14.22
CA GLY A 690 16.77 -10.19 12.81
C GLY A 690 17.98 -11.10 12.56
N ARG A 691 18.63 -10.89 11.41
CA ARG A 691 19.73 -11.72 10.92
C ARG A 691 21.08 -11.19 11.42
N PRO A 692 22.04 -12.08 11.76
CA PRO A 692 23.42 -11.65 12.00
C PRO A 692 24.11 -11.34 10.67
N SER A 693 25.22 -10.59 10.72
CA SER A 693 26.14 -10.45 9.59
C SER A 693 27.59 -10.59 10.04
N ALA A 694 28.25 -11.63 9.56
CA ALA A 694 29.59 -12.02 9.96
C ALA A 694 30.62 -11.70 8.87
N VAL A 695 31.79 -11.21 9.30
CA VAL A 695 32.88 -10.84 8.39
C VAL A 695 34.23 -11.07 9.09
N VAL A 696 35.26 -11.43 8.32
CA VAL A 696 36.62 -11.54 8.84
C VAL A 696 37.41 -10.28 8.53
N TYR A 697 38.03 -9.71 9.55
CA TYR A 697 38.87 -8.51 9.47
C TYR A 697 40.09 -8.68 10.39
N GLU A 698 41.30 -8.44 9.85
CA GLU A 698 42.58 -8.55 10.57
C GLU A 698 42.74 -9.85 11.39
N ASP A 699 42.50 -11.01 10.75
CA ASP A 699 42.57 -12.34 11.38
C ASP A 699 41.63 -12.54 12.59
N GLN A 700 40.54 -11.76 12.64
CA GLN A 700 39.48 -11.90 13.63
C GLN A 700 38.13 -11.99 12.94
N LEU A 701 37.23 -12.77 13.53
CA LEU A 701 35.87 -12.93 13.03
C LEU A 701 34.93 -12.00 13.81
N TYR A 702 34.30 -11.05 13.12
CA TYR A 702 33.31 -10.14 13.65
C TYR A 702 31.92 -10.63 13.29
N CYS A 703 30.96 -10.50 14.19
CA CYS A 703 29.55 -10.78 13.94
C CYS A 703 28.69 -9.63 14.46
N PHE A 704 28.03 -8.92 13.54
CA PHE A 704 27.19 -7.77 13.76
C PHE A 704 25.72 -8.18 13.83
N TYR A 705 24.93 -7.50 14.66
CA TYR A 705 23.52 -7.81 14.85
C TYR A 705 22.76 -6.62 15.47
N GLN A 706 21.44 -6.59 15.30
CA GLN A 706 20.57 -5.68 16.04
C GLN A 706 20.33 -6.21 17.45
N GLY A 707 20.49 -5.37 18.48
CA GLY A 707 20.30 -5.77 19.88
C GLY A 707 18.82 -5.91 20.27
N ALA A 708 18.48 -6.95 21.04
CA ALA A 708 17.09 -7.31 21.41
C ALA A 708 16.63 -6.85 22.81
N GLY A 709 17.05 -5.66 23.28
CA GLY A 709 16.69 -5.01 24.56
C GLY A 709 15.52 -5.56 25.38
N SER A 710 15.70 -5.68 26.70
CA SER A 710 14.68 -6.22 27.60
C SER A 710 13.46 -5.29 27.74
N GLY A 711 12.40 -5.52 26.95
CA GLY A 711 11.06 -4.97 27.18
C GLY A 711 10.41 -4.12 26.08
N GLN A 712 10.86 -4.16 24.83
CA GLN A 712 10.24 -3.44 23.69
C GLN A 712 10.14 -4.36 22.46
N PRO A 713 9.07 -4.29 21.64
CA PRO A 713 9.07 -4.86 20.29
C PRO A 713 10.17 -4.19 19.44
N GLY A 714 11.05 -4.98 18.81
CA GLY A 714 12.16 -4.46 17.97
C GLY A 714 13.52 -4.30 18.65
N GLY A 715 13.66 -4.71 19.92
CA GLY A 715 14.94 -4.73 20.63
C GLY A 715 15.37 -3.40 21.25
N ASP A 716 16.64 -3.26 21.64
CA ASP A 716 17.19 -1.95 22.05
C ASP A 716 17.53 -1.10 20.84
N GLY A 717 17.51 -1.71 19.64
CA GLY A 717 17.61 -1.00 18.40
C GLY A 717 19.00 -0.58 18.01
N HIS A 718 20.02 -1.01 18.73
CA HIS A 718 21.38 -0.59 18.46
C HIS A 718 22.10 -1.59 17.58
N LEU A 719 23.09 -1.11 16.83
CA LEU A 719 24.07 -1.99 16.20
C LEU A 719 25.02 -2.52 17.27
N TRP A 720 25.10 -3.84 17.39
CA TRP A 720 25.99 -4.54 18.30
C TRP A 720 26.92 -5.45 17.51
N TYR A 721 28.05 -5.80 18.13
CA TYR A 721 28.94 -6.84 17.61
C TYR A 721 29.61 -7.66 18.71
N VAL A 722 30.02 -8.86 18.33
CA VAL A 722 30.98 -9.70 19.04
C VAL A 722 32.14 -10.01 18.11
N ARG A 723 33.34 -10.21 18.66
CA ARG A 723 34.50 -10.65 17.88
C ARG A 723 35.13 -11.90 18.47
N PHE A 724 35.69 -12.74 17.61
CA PHE A 724 36.43 -13.94 17.96
C PHE A 724 37.89 -13.78 17.51
N ASP A 725 38.82 -13.98 18.45
CA ASP A 725 40.26 -13.80 18.26
C ASP A 725 41.01 -15.11 17.94
N GLY A 726 40.28 -16.18 17.63
CA GLY A 726 40.80 -17.54 17.46
C GLY A 726 40.74 -18.39 18.75
N GLY A 727 40.59 -17.77 19.92
CA GLY A 727 40.48 -18.45 21.20
C GLY A 727 39.15 -18.25 21.91
N ALA A 728 38.68 -17.01 22.01
CA ALA A 728 37.47 -16.66 22.76
C ALA A 728 36.63 -15.57 22.08
N TRP A 729 35.33 -15.62 22.35
CA TRP A 729 34.40 -14.55 21.98
C TRP A 729 34.52 -13.39 22.98
N SER A 730 34.51 -12.17 22.47
CA SER A 730 34.39 -10.96 23.29
C SER A 730 33.03 -10.90 23.98
N SER A 731 32.91 -10.08 25.03
CA SER A 731 31.59 -9.61 25.47
C SER A 731 30.91 -8.82 24.34
N PRO A 732 29.56 -8.81 24.24
CA PRO A 732 28.83 -7.92 23.35
C PRO A 732 29.27 -6.47 23.47
N GLN A 733 29.48 -5.81 22.33
CA GLN A 733 29.88 -4.40 22.26
C GLN A 733 28.88 -3.62 21.42
N GLN A 734 28.38 -2.52 21.98
CA GLN A 734 27.49 -1.60 21.27
C GLN A 734 28.32 -0.66 20.40
N VAL A 735 27.92 -0.46 19.15
CA VAL A 735 28.45 0.61 18.32
C VAL A 735 27.81 1.93 18.78
N SER A 736 28.65 2.86 19.22
CA SER A 736 28.17 4.10 19.85
C SER A 736 27.45 4.98 18.82
N ASN A 737 26.27 5.48 19.18
CA ASN A 737 25.43 6.36 18.36
C ASN A 737 24.94 5.78 17.03
N VAL A 738 24.93 4.45 16.87
CA VAL A 738 24.37 3.76 15.70
C VAL A 738 23.12 3.00 16.13
N GLY A 739 21.97 3.45 15.64
CA GLY A 739 20.70 2.77 15.81
C GLY A 739 20.26 2.17 14.47
N ILE A 740 19.76 0.95 14.50
CA ILE A 740 19.39 0.17 13.33
C ILE A 740 18.03 -0.49 13.51
N THR A 741 17.33 -0.72 12.40
CA THR A 741 16.10 -1.51 12.34
C THR A 741 16.29 -2.69 11.38
N GLY A 742 15.97 -3.90 11.84
CA GLY A 742 16.17 -5.11 11.04
C GLY A 742 17.64 -5.56 10.99
N SER A 743 18.03 -6.16 9.88
CA SER A 743 19.31 -6.88 9.75
C SER A 743 20.41 -5.98 9.18
N PRO A 744 21.61 -5.93 9.79
CA PRO A 744 22.78 -5.28 9.20
C PRO A 744 23.45 -6.18 8.15
N GLU A 745 24.32 -5.60 7.33
CA GLU A 745 25.22 -6.30 6.43
C GLU A 745 26.64 -5.75 6.53
N ALA A 746 27.62 -6.62 6.80
CA ALA A 746 29.01 -6.26 7.02
C ALA A 746 29.92 -6.81 5.91
N VAL A 747 30.79 -5.95 5.38
CA VAL A 747 31.74 -6.29 4.31
C VAL A 747 33.08 -5.59 4.57
N VAL A 748 34.20 -6.24 4.25
CA VAL A 748 35.52 -5.57 4.26
C VAL A 748 35.74 -4.90 2.91
N TYR A 749 36.04 -3.60 2.95
CA TYR A 749 36.40 -2.81 1.77
C TYR A 749 37.50 -1.83 2.14
N ASP A 750 38.53 -1.73 1.29
CA ASP A 750 39.67 -0.82 1.44
C ASP A 750 40.31 -0.81 2.85
N GLY A 751 40.51 -2.01 3.42
CA GLY A 751 41.13 -2.17 4.73
C GLY A 751 40.28 -1.68 5.90
N ALA A 752 38.96 -1.58 5.75
CA ALA A 752 38.02 -1.27 6.81
C ALA A 752 36.79 -2.19 6.75
N ILE A 753 36.09 -2.34 7.87
CA ILE A 753 34.76 -2.95 7.91
C ILE A 753 33.73 -1.88 7.59
N CYS A 754 32.92 -2.09 6.56
CA CYS A 754 31.72 -1.31 6.27
C CYS A 754 30.50 -2.11 6.72
N VAL A 755 29.67 -1.53 7.59
CA VAL A 755 28.41 -2.12 8.03
C VAL A 755 27.26 -1.29 7.49
N LEU A 756 26.53 -1.85 6.52
CA LEU A 756 25.32 -1.27 5.95
C LEU A 756 24.11 -1.68 6.78
N HIS A 757 23.18 -0.77 6.99
CA HIS A 757 22.03 -1.02 7.84
C HIS A 757 20.89 -0.05 7.53
N LYS A 758 19.66 -0.43 7.88
CA LYS A 758 18.54 0.51 7.89
C LYS A 758 18.56 1.28 9.20
N GLY A 759 18.52 2.61 9.13
CA GLY A 759 18.64 3.47 10.30
C GLY A 759 17.51 3.32 11.31
N TRP A 760 17.75 3.85 12.52
CA TRP A 760 16.75 3.93 13.59
C TRP A 760 15.76 5.06 13.33
N GLU A 761 14.62 4.72 12.75
CA GLU A 761 13.36 5.46 12.85
C GLU A 761 12.25 4.58 12.25
N ASN A 762 11.24 4.24 13.06
CA ASN A 762 10.00 3.62 12.63
C ASN A 762 9.22 4.62 11.77
N MET A 763 9.71 4.94 10.58
CA MET A 763 9.02 5.78 9.59
C MET A 763 9.18 5.19 8.19
N PRO A 764 8.11 5.22 7.37
CA PRO A 764 8.22 5.02 5.93
C PRO A 764 9.27 5.95 5.33
N GLY A 765 10.24 5.41 4.58
CA GLY A 765 11.28 6.20 3.91
C GLY A 765 12.63 6.30 4.62
N ALA A 766 12.83 5.66 5.79
CA ALA A 766 14.13 5.64 6.47
C ALA A 766 15.25 5.13 5.52
N PRO A 767 16.32 5.91 5.26
CA PRO A 767 17.33 5.52 4.29
C PRO A 767 18.21 4.38 4.81
N LEU A 768 18.89 3.68 3.90
CA LEU A 768 20.05 2.89 4.29
C LEU A 768 21.18 3.82 4.74
N TRP A 769 21.92 3.35 5.72
CA TRP A 769 23.10 3.97 6.31
C TRP A 769 24.26 3.01 6.22
N TYR A 770 25.46 3.53 6.39
CA TYR A 770 26.65 2.74 6.56
C TYR A 770 27.56 3.35 7.62
N SER A 771 28.14 2.46 8.43
CA SER A 771 29.12 2.76 9.45
C SER A 771 30.45 2.10 9.09
N VAL A 772 31.56 2.84 9.19
CA VAL A 772 32.89 2.36 8.80
C VAL A 772 33.79 2.23 10.04
N PHE A 773 34.48 1.09 10.14
CA PHE A 773 35.42 0.78 11.21
C PHE A 773 36.80 0.45 10.64
N ASP A 774 37.81 1.23 11.00
CA ASP A 774 39.20 1.14 10.49
C ASP A 774 40.11 0.23 11.35
N GLY A 775 39.53 -0.64 12.17
CA GLY A 775 40.25 -1.46 13.15
C GLY A 775 40.48 -0.78 14.50
N ASN A 776 40.36 0.55 14.59
CA ASN A 776 40.54 1.30 15.85
C ASN A 776 39.33 2.14 16.22
N THR A 777 38.74 2.84 15.26
CA THR A 777 37.69 3.84 15.47
C THR A 777 36.53 3.68 14.49
N TRP A 778 35.33 3.95 15.00
CA TRP A 778 34.13 4.07 14.17
C TRP A 778 34.04 5.49 13.61
N GLN A 779 33.89 5.59 12.30
CA GLN A 779 33.52 6.82 11.64
C GLN A 779 32.06 7.19 11.97
N PRO A 780 31.68 8.48 11.87
CA PRO A 780 30.28 8.87 11.99
C PRO A 780 29.41 8.13 10.97
N ASP A 781 28.26 7.63 11.43
CA ASP A 781 27.29 6.95 10.59
C ASP A 781 26.81 7.88 9.46
N ALA A 782 26.87 7.39 8.23
CA ALA A 782 26.62 8.16 7.02
C ALA A 782 25.46 7.56 6.23
N GLN A 783 24.66 8.42 5.62
CA GLN A 783 23.52 7.99 4.83
C GLN A 783 23.98 7.50 3.45
N LEU A 784 23.42 6.39 2.99
CA LEU A 784 23.54 5.93 1.61
C LEU A 784 22.66 6.82 0.72
N PRO A 785 23.20 7.46 -0.33
CA PRO A 785 22.39 8.28 -1.22
C PRO A 785 21.39 7.42 -1.98
N ASN A 786 20.23 7.99 -2.33
CA ASN A 786 19.18 7.38 -3.15
C ASN A 786 18.45 6.15 -2.57
N ALA A 787 18.91 5.58 -1.46
CA ALA A 787 18.32 4.40 -0.82
C ALA A 787 17.28 4.73 0.28
N SER A 788 16.44 5.75 0.08
CA SER A 788 15.41 6.15 1.07
C SER A 788 14.33 5.07 1.16
N GLY A 789 14.07 4.49 2.34
CA GLY A 789 13.04 3.46 2.52
C GLY A 789 13.43 2.07 2.01
N ALA A 790 14.70 1.89 1.63
CA ALA A 790 15.25 0.60 1.23
C ALA A 790 15.41 -0.35 2.43
N SER A 791 15.36 -1.64 2.16
CA SER A 791 15.54 -2.70 3.16
C SER A 791 16.42 -3.83 2.66
N GLY A 792 16.88 -4.65 3.60
CA GLY A 792 17.62 -5.87 3.29
C GLY A 792 18.91 -5.63 2.51
N PRO A 793 19.88 -4.84 3.02
CA PRO A 793 21.13 -4.64 2.31
C PRO A 793 21.89 -5.98 2.18
N ALA A 794 22.54 -6.18 1.03
CA ALA A 794 23.54 -7.22 0.79
C ALA A 794 24.76 -6.57 0.13
N ALA A 795 25.98 -6.97 0.50
CA ALA A 795 27.16 -6.29 0.01
C ALA A 795 28.33 -7.23 -0.30
N ALA A 796 29.06 -6.90 -1.35
CA ALA A 796 30.24 -7.63 -1.76
C ALA A 796 31.18 -6.72 -2.55
N VAL A 797 32.44 -7.12 -2.63
CA VAL A 797 33.48 -6.40 -3.38
C VAL A 797 33.82 -7.19 -4.63
N LEU A 798 33.79 -6.52 -5.79
CA LEU A 798 34.27 -7.06 -7.06
C LEU A 798 35.31 -6.10 -7.65
N GLY A 799 36.56 -6.56 -7.74
CA GLY A 799 37.68 -5.68 -8.07
C GLY A 799 37.88 -4.63 -6.98
N ASP A 800 37.95 -3.36 -7.37
CA ASP A 800 38.10 -2.22 -6.46
C ASP A 800 36.77 -1.49 -6.20
N VAL A 801 35.63 -2.15 -6.45
CA VAL A 801 34.30 -1.55 -6.30
C VAL A 801 33.49 -2.30 -5.25
N LEU A 802 32.93 -1.56 -4.31
CA LEU A 802 31.95 -2.07 -3.34
C LEU A 802 30.56 -2.01 -3.97
N TYR A 803 29.90 -3.15 -4.04
CA TYR A 803 28.52 -3.29 -4.49
C TYR A 803 27.62 -3.43 -3.27
N CYS A 804 26.57 -2.62 -3.21
CA CYS A 804 25.47 -2.76 -2.27
C CYS A 804 24.20 -3.02 -3.07
N LEU A 805 23.54 -4.14 -2.80
CA LEU A 805 22.22 -4.46 -3.28
C LEU A 805 21.21 -4.24 -2.17
N TYR A 806 20.03 -3.76 -2.51
CA TYR A 806 18.94 -3.56 -1.57
C TYR A 806 17.60 -3.61 -2.28
N GLN A 807 16.56 -3.89 -1.52
CA GLN A 807 15.20 -3.74 -1.99
C GLN A 807 14.87 -2.25 -2.00
N SER A 808 14.47 -1.70 -3.15
CA SER A 808 13.96 -0.34 -3.20
C SER A 808 12.79 -0.19 -2.24
N PRO A 809 12.55 1.00 -1.66
CA PRO A 809 11.22 1.29 -1.16
C PRO A 809 10.21 0.91 -2.26
N GLY A 810 9.18 0.12 -1.95
CA GLY A 810 7.91 0.53 -2.52
C GLY A 810 7.60 1.88 -1.90
N GLN A 811 7.03 2.81 -2.66
CA GLN A 811 6.68 4.11 -2.11
C GLN A 811 6.05 3.92 -0.73
N ALA A 812 6.48 4.77 0.21
CA ALA A 812 5.87 4.84 1.52
C ALA A 812 4.35 4.70 1.38
N PRO A 813 3.65 3.96 2.27
CA PRO A 813 2.21 4.08 2.41
C PRO A 813 1.83 5.55 2.24
N SER A 814 0.72 5.82 1.56
CA SER A 814 0.19 7.17 1.51
C SER A 814 0.28 7.78 2.91
N LEU A 815 0.63 9.07 3.00
CA LEU A 815 0.82 9.74 4.30
C LEU A 815 -0.38 9.46 5.24
N ASP A 816 -1.56 9.28 4.66
CA ASP A 816 -2.79 8.87 5.31
C ASP A 816 -2.79 7.41 5.81
N ALA A 817 -2.35 6.42 5.02
CA ALA A 817 -2.20 5.04 5.49
C ALA A 817 -1.17 4.92 6.63
N ALA A 818 -0.05 5.65 6.55
CA ALA A 818 0.89 5.76 7.66
C ALA A 818 0.23 6.38 8.90
N ARG A 819 -0.40 7.56 8.76
CA ARG A 819 -1.12 8.22 9.86
C ARG A 819 -2.15 7.31 10.51
N ILE A 820 -2.91 6.55 9.73
CA ILE A 820 -3.91 5.60 10.24
C ILE A 820 -3.26 4.55 11.13
N LEU A 821 -2.18 3.91 10.66
CA LEU A 821 -1.43 2.90 11.42
C LEU A 821 -0.80 3.47 12.70
N TYR A 822 -0.26 4.70 12.66
CA TYR A 822 0.36 5.36 13.82
C TYR A 822 -0.64 5.94 14.83
N VAL A 823 -1.82 6.38 14.39
CA VAL A 823 -2.90 6.87 15.27
C VAL A 823 -3.58 5.71 16.01
N SER A 824 -3.56 4.49 15.45
CA SER A 824 -4.16 3.29 16.05
C SER A 824 -3.30 2.57 17.10
N ALA A 825 -2.06 3.01 17.37
CA ALA A 825 -1.25 2.46 18.45
C ALA A 825 -1.91 2.81 19.81
N PRO A 826 -2.18 1.82 20.69
CA PRO A 826 -3.06 2.03 21.82
C PRO A 826 -2.41 2.90 22.89
N ASN A 827 -2.81 4.17 22.95
CA ASN A 827 -3.08 4.86 24.21
C ASN A 827 -4.04 6.04 23.99
N PRO A 828 -5.36 5.84 24.23
CA PRO A 828 -6.37 6.91 24.19
C PRO A 828 -6.23 7.99 25.28
N VAL A 829 -5.11 8.06 26.01
CA VAL A 829 -4.92 8.93 27.19
C VAL A 829 -4.08 10.19 26.91
N GLU A 830 -3.54 10.37 25.69
CA GLU A 830 -2.68 11.52 25.37
C GLU A 830 -3.30 12.65 24.55
N LEU A 831 -4.53 12.55 24.04
CA LEU A 831 -5.16 13.69 23.35
C LEU A 831 -5.73 14.76 24.30
N ASP A 832 -6.29 14.38 25.46
CA ASP A 832 -6.82 15.35 26.43
C ASP A 832 -5.75 15.90 27.39
N ARG A 833 -4.62 15.19 27.57
CA ARG A 833 -3.53 15.63 28.46
C ARG A 833 -2.56 16.63 27.81
N LEU A 834 -2.51 16.70 26.48
CA LEU A 834 -1.71 17.70 25.77
C LEU A 834 -2.35 19.10 25.73
N ALA A 835 -3.64 19.24 26.04
CA ALA A 835 -4.34 20.53 26.08
C ALA A 835 -4.26 21.24 27.46
N GLY A 836 -3.78 20.57 28.52
CA GLY A 836 -3.95 21.03 29.91
C GLY A 836 -2.68 21.27 30.74
N LEU A 837 -1.47 20.98 30.24
CA LEU A 837 -0.25 21.17 31.02
C LEU A 837 0.30 22.61 30.90
N PRO A 838 0.52 23.33 32.02
CA PRO A 838 1.06 24.67 31.99
C PRO A 838 2.55 24.62 31.64
N GLY A 839 2.89 24.92 30.38
CA GLY A 839 4.29 25.05 29.95
C GLY A 839 4.58 24.95 28.45
N PHE A 840 3.66 24.44 27.63
CA PHE A 840 3.84 24.38 26.17
C PHE A 840 2.87 25.35 25.47
N ARG A 841 3.43 26.37 24.81
CA ARG A 841 2.75 27.14 23.76
C ARG A 841 3.62 27.10 22.51
N LEU A 842 3.22 26.33 21.50
CA LEU A 842 3.55 26.61 20.12
C LEU A 842 2.26 26.50 19.28
N PRO A 843 1.89 27.52 18.48
CA PRO A 843 0.65 27.50 17.71
C PRO A 843 0.76 26.69 16.40
N PRO A 844 -0.39 26.34 15.78
CA PRO A 844 -0.57 25.46 14.60
C PRO A 844 0.26 25.76 13.33
N ALA A 845 1.01 26.84 13.28
CA ALA A 845 1.73 27.30 12.09
C ALA A 845 3.14 26.67 11.90
N GLN A 846 3.50 25.61 12.64
CA GLN A 846 4.79 24.92 12.50
C GLN A 846 4.72 23.48 11.94
N LEU A 847 3.54 22.97 11.60
CA LEU A 847 3.43 21.67 10.91
C LEU A 847 3.89 21.72 9.45
N SER A 848 3.89 22.91 8.83
CA SER A 848 4.42 23.16 7.49
C SER A 848 5.95 23.36 7.43
N ASP A 849 6.63 23.45 8.58
CA ASP A 849 8.06 23.79 8.69
C ASP A 849 8.93 22.54 8.98
N LEU A 850 8.32 21.36 9.15
CA LEU A 850 8.98 20.06 9.29
C LEU A 850 9.23 19.35 7.95
N ALA A 851 8.50 19.76 6.89
CA ALA A 851 8.63 19.18 5.56
C ALA A 851 9.80 19.75 4.72
N THR A 852 10.55 20.74 5.22
CA THR A 852 11.49 21.52 4.38
C THR A 852 12.88 21.77 4.97
N ARG A 853 13.38 21.04 5.98
CA ARG A 853 14.63 21.43 6.70
C ARG A 853 15.83 20.49 6.56
N GLU A 854 16.77 20.93 5.73
CA GLU A 854 18.14 20.47 5.48
C GLU A 854 19.16 20.55 6.65
N ASN A 855 18.81 20.39 7.95
CA ASN A 855 19.86 20.51 8.99
C ASN A 855 19.80 19.49 10.15
N TRP A 856 20.06 18.23 9.79
CA TRP A 856 20.09 17.05 10.66
C TRP A 856 21.25 17.00 11.68
N ALA A 857 22.36 17.71 11.45
CA ALA A 857 23.52 17.66 12.34
C ALA A 857 23.31 18.42 13.65
N GLY A 858 22.53 19.52 13.63
CA GLY A 858 22.26 20.34 14.82
C GLY A 858 21.29 19.68 15.81
N LEU A 859 20.24 19.01 15.30
CA LEU A 859 19.24 18.32 16.12
C LEU A 859 19.82 17.08 16.84
N ARG A 860 20.78 16.39 16.20
CA ARG A 860 21.54 15.28 16.81
C ARG A 860 22.35 15.74 18.03
N ALA A 861 23.02 16.89 17.95
CA ALA A 861 23.83 17.41 19.05
C ALA A 861 22.97 17.79 20.27
N ASP A 862 21.80 18.39 20.05
CA ASP A 862 20.89 18.79 21.12
C ASP A 862 20.21 17.59 21.81
N HIS A 863 19.85 16.54 21.05
CA HIS A 863 19.29 15.31 21.60
C HIS A 863 20.31 14.52 22.45
N TRP A 864 21.56 14.41 21.99
CA TRP A 864 22.62 13.70 22.73
C TRP A 864 23.14 14.46 23.96
N SER A 865 23.06 15.80 23.97
CA SER A 865 23.41 16.61 25.14
C SER A 865 22.40 16.46 26.29
N THR A 866 21.11 16.27 25.98
CA THR A 866 20.05 16.12 26.97
C THR A 866 19.99 14.72 27.60
N VAL A 867 20.40 13.67 26.87
CA VAL A 867 20.47 12.29 27.38
C VAL A 867 21.69 12.09 28.30
N ASN A 868 22.84 12.69 27.99
CA ASN A 868 24.04 12.58 28.82
C ASN A 868 23.97 13.36 30.15
N ALA A 869 23.09 14.35 30.27
CA ALA A 869 22.91 15.13 31.49
C ALA A 869 22.14 14.39 32.62
N ARG A 870 21.58 13.19 32.36
CA ARG A 870 20.73 12.45 33.33
C ARG A 870 21.43 11.33 34.11
N ARG A 871 22.77 11.29 34.14
CA ARG A 871 23.51 10.42 35.09
C ARG A 871 24.08 11.23 36.26
N HIS A 872 23.32 11.31 37.35
CA HIS A 872 23.88 11.64 38.68
C HIS A 872 23.94 10.38 39.58
N PRO A 873 24.89 10.34 40.54
CA PRO A 873 25.37 9.12 41.17
C PRO A 873 24.42 8.62 42.27
N ARG A 874 24.42 7.30 42.50
CA ARG A 874 23.74 6.66 43.64
C ARG A 874 24.22 7.27 44.96
N PRO A 875 23.32 7.53 45.93
CA PRO A 875 23.74 7.88 47.28
C PRO A 875 24.28 6.63 47.99
N THR A 876 25.49 6.75 48.55
CA THR A 876 26.06 5.80 49.50
C THR A 876 25.33 5.87 50.83
N GLU A 877 25.25 4.70 51.48
CA GLU A 877 24.68 4.45 52.81
C GLU A 877 25.05 5.48 53.88
N GLY A 878 24.06 5.76 54.75
CA GLY A 878 24.15 6.53 55.99
C GLY A 878 22.84 6.45 56.75
#